data_AF-A0A1X4G9H8-F1
#
_entry.id   AF-A0A1X4G9H8-F1
#
_cell.length_a   1.000
_cell.length_b   1.000
_cell.length_c   1.000
_cell.angle_alpha   90.00
_cell.angle_beta   90.00
_cell.angle_gamma   90.00
#
_symmetry.space_group_name_H-M   'P 1'
#
loop_
_entity.id
_entity.type
_entity.pdbx_description
1 polymer ?
#
loop_
_entity_poly.entity_id
_entity_poly.type
_entity_poly.pdbx_seq_one_letter_code
_entity_poly.pdbx_strand_id
1 'polypeptide(L)'
;MHDLNHKLNTHYPGKVVRKDLTKRIKEGANVPVYVLEYLLGMYCATEDETTIEEGLERVKKILAQNYVRPDEAELVKSKIRELGRFTVIDQVSVTLNEKNDIYQGTLTNLGIKNLVIDPEIVKTNSKLLGSGIWCILQLEYEAGAKPSPFIVASLKPVQMPTIDMEELFNTRSAFTRSEWIDILIRSTGIEPTTLKEEVKWHLLARLIPLCENNYNSCELGPRSTGKSHVYKEVSPNSILISGGKTTVANLFYNMSTRRIGLVGLFDVVAFDEVAGISFHDNDGVQIMKDYMASGSFARGKAEISANASMVFVGNIDHSVESLVKTSHLLAPFPQAMIDTAFFDRFHAYIPGWEVPKFSPENFTNQYGFIVDYLAEWLREMRKRSFADVLDKYFRLGNNLKQRDVQAVRKTVSGMLKLLFPDGSFSKEDVRDALVYALRVRRRVKEQLKKIGGMEFYDVHFSYFDLETMDEHFVSVPEQGGSSLISQDILSPGHLHFIGSGETSIIGTFKLELQVVPGNGKAMRTGMANNAKIRDSFNIAMNYFKANSQRISGSIQPGNWDFLVQLLDLQGTGTPQESSLALFISLCSAALKRTVQVQLVVLGDMTLGGTISPVSNLAGSLQVAFDAGARRILLPMSSAVDIVSVPPELFAKFQTSFYTDPVDAVFKALAIT
;
A
#
# COMPACT_ATOMS: atom_id res chain seq x y z
N MET A 1 26.20 3.85 -16.37
CA MET A 1 25.97 5.00 -15.46
C MET A 1 26.42 6.33 -16.08
N HIS A 2 27.66 6.46 -16.56
CA HIS A 2 28.10 7.67 -17.29
C HIS A 2 27.26 7.97 -18.54
N ASP A 3 26.84 6.92 -19.26
CA ASP A 3 26.00 7.03 -20.44
C ASP A 3 24.63 7.68 -20.17
N LEU A 4 23.96 7.29 -19.07
CA LEU A 4 22.63 7.81 -18.74
C LEU A 4 22.63 9.30 -18.38
N ASN A 5 23.69 9.79 -17.70
CA ASN A 5 23.80 11.20 -17.38
C ASN A 5 23.97 12.06 -18.63
N HIS A 6 24.88 11.66 -19.53
CA HIS A 6 25.13 12.36 -20.78
C HIS A 6 23.88 12.38 -21.66
N LYS A 7 23.20 11.24 -21.77
CA LYS A 7 21.93 11.10 -22.48
C LYS A 7 20.85 12.01 -21.90
N LEU A 8 20.72 12.06 -20.57
CA LEU A 8 19.75 12.90 -19.88
C LEU A 8 20.02 14.40 -20.10
N ASN A 9 21.29 14.84 -20.02
CA ASN A 9 21.68 16.23 -20.32
C ASN A 9 21.47 16.61 -21.78
N THR A 10 21.70 15.68 -22.70
CA THR A 10 21.53 15.90 -24.15
C THR A 10 20.06 16.06 -24.53
N HIS A 11 19.19 15.21 -23.97
CA HIS A 11 17.77 15.16 -24.33
C HIS A 11 16.88 16.11 -23.51
N TYR A 12 17.28 16.45 -22.29
CA TYR A 12 16.51 17.33 -21.40
C TYR A 12 17.35 18.51 -20.87
N PRO A 13 17.96 19.32 -21.76
CA PRO A 13 18.80 20.44 -21.35
C PRO A 13 18.00 21.45 -20.51
N GLY A 14 18.59 21.89 -19.40
CA GLY A 14 17.96 22.84 -18.46
C GLY A 14 16.80 22.27 -17.64
N LYS A 15 16.43 20.99 -17.80
CA LYS A 15 15.35 20.33 -17.05
C LYS A 15 15.85 19.31 -16.02
N VAL A 16 17.17 19.15 -15.95
CA VAL A 16 17.84 18.15 -15.12
C VAL A 16 18.90 18.82 -14.27
N VAL A 17 19.18 18.25 -13.11
CA VAL A 17 20.13 18.79 -12.13
C VAL A 17 20.85 17.65 -11.43
N ARG A 18 22.11 17.85 -11.08
CA ARG A 18 22.86 16.90 -10.24
C ARG A 18 22.34 16.94 -8.81
N LYS A 19 21.93 15.78 -8.29
CA LYS A 19 21.26 15.69 -6.99
C LYS A 19 22.21 15.82 -5.79
N ASP A 20 23.52 15.62 -5.97
CA ASP A 20 24.55 15.87 -4.95
C ASP A 20 24.68 17.37 -4.59
N LEU A 21 24.56 18.26 -5.58
CA LEU A 21 24.65 19.71 -5.40
C LEU A 21 23.56 20.21 -4.45
N THR A 22 22.34 19.69 -4.58
CA THR A 22 21.21 20.01 -3.71
C THR A 22 21.50 19.63 -2.26
N LYS A 23 22.11 18.47 -2.01
CA LYS A 23 22.49 18.02 -0.65
C LYS A 23 23.52 18.97 -0.03
N ARG A 24 24.55 19.34 -0.79
CA ARG A 24 25.63 20.26 -0.35
C ARG A 24 25.09 21.64 0.10
N ILE A 25 23.99 22.10 -0.48
CA ILE A 25 23.39 23.40 -0.11
C ILE A 25 22.37 23.27 1.02
N LYS A 26 21.57 22.20 1.06
CA LYS A 26 20.48 22.02 2.03
C LYS A 26 20.96 22.02 3.48
N GLU A 27 22.20 21.59 3.74
CA GLU A 27 22.80 21.64 5.08
C GLU A 27 22.96 23.07 5.64
N GLY A 28 23.04 24.09 4.78
CA GLY A 28 23.22 25.49 5.18
C GLY A 28 21.96 26.35 5.16
N ALA A 29 20.85 25.88 4.56
CA ALA A 29 19.65 26.70 4.36
C ALA A 29 18.35 25.88 4.42
N ASN A 30 17.40 26.29 5.28
CA ASN A 30 16.08 25.68 5.38
C ASN A 30 15.15 26.21 4.27
N VAL A 31 15.41 25.74 3.05
CA VAL A 31 14.74 26.16 1.81
C VAL A 31 14.15 24.92 1.12
N PRO A 32 12.94 25.00 0.52
CA PRO A 32 12.38 23.86 -0.20
C PRO A 32 13.27 23.37 -1.34
N VAL A 33 13.32 22.05 -1.56
CA VAL A 33 14.22 21.43 -2.57
C VAL A 33 13.99 21.97 -3.98
N TYR A 34 12.75 22.18 -4.41
CA TYR A 34 12.48 22.72 -5.75
C TYR A 34 13.02 24.14 -5.95
N VAL A 35 13.09 24.96 -4.89
CA VAL A 35 13.70 26.31 -4.96
C VAL A 35 15.21 26.19 -5.15
N LEU A 36 15.85 25.27 -4.41
CA LEU A 36 17.27 25.00 -4.55
C LEU A 36 17.61 24.48 -5.95
N GLU A 37 16.85 23.49 -6.44
CA GLU A 37 17.06 22.90 -7.75
C GLU A 37 16.80 23.88 -8.90
N TYR A 38 15.86 24.81 -8.75
CA TYR A 38 15.65 25.89 -9.72
C TYR A 38 16.87 26.82 -9.81
N LEU A 39 17.42 27.24 -8.66
CA LEU A 39 18.61 28.09 -8.62
C LEU A 39 19.84 27.35 -9.18
N LEU A 40 19.99 26.07 -8.81
CA LEU A 40 21.05 25.21 -9.36
C LEU A 40 20.89 25.01 -10.88
N GLY A 41 19.67 24.82 -11.37
CA GLY A 41 19.40 24.74 -12.82
C GLY A 41 19.77 26.02 -13.57
N MET A 42 19.70 27.19 -12.92
CA MET A 42 20.10 28.46 -13.54
C MET A 42 21.63 28.69 -13.56
N TYR A 43 22.36 28.23 -12.55
CA TYR A 43 23.77 28.59 -12.35
C TYR A 43 24.75 27.41 -12.47
N CYS A 44 24.27 26.17 -12.46
CA CYS A 44 25.08 24.94 -12.48
C CYS A 44 24.66 23.98 -13.61
N ALA A 45 24.00 24.48 -14.67
CA ALA A 45 23.60 23.67 -15.84
C ALA A 45 24.77 23.43 -16.81
N THR A 46 25.84 22.80 -16.32
CA THR A 46 27.04 22.45 -17.08
C THR A 46 27.70 21.21 -16.49
N GLU A 47 28.51 20.51 -17.27
CA GLU A 47 29.33 19.37 -16.82
C GLU A 47 30.72 19.80 -16.34
N ASP A 48 31.10 21.07 -16.55
CA ASP A 48 32.38 21.61 -16.10
C ASP A 48 32.41 21.87 -14.59
N GLU A 49 33.22 21.11 -13.86
CA GLU A 49 33.34 21.18 -12.39
C GLU A 49 33.75 22.58 -11.89
N THR A 50 34.59 23.32 -12.64
CA THR A 50 34.97 24.67 -12.23
C THR A 50 33.78 25.64 -12.27
N THR A 51 33.01 25.61 -13.36
CA THR A 51 31.80 26.43 -13.49
C THR A 51 30.72 26.01 -12.50
N ILE A 52 30.61 24.71 -12.18
CA ILE A 52 29.69 24.22 -11.14
C ILE A 52 30.04 24.83 -9.77
N GLU A 53 31.31 24.83 -9.38
CA GLU A 53 31.73 25.35 -8.07
C GLU A 53 31.51 26.88 -7.96
N GLU A 54 31.79 27.63 -9.03
CA GLU A 54 31.45 29.05 -9.11
C GLU A 54 29.93 29.29 -9.01
N GLY A 55 29.15 28.46 -9.71
CA GLY A 55 27.69 28.47 -9.65
C GLY A 55 27.16 28.19 -8.24
N LEU A 56 27.75 27.21 -7.54
CA LEU A 56 27.39 26.87 -6.16
C LEU A 56 27.63 28.03 -5.21
N GLU A 57 28.80 28.68 -5.28
CA GLU A 57 29.11 29.85 -4.45
C GLU A 57 28.14 31.01 -4.73
N ARG A 58 27.76 31.19 -6.00
CA ARG A 58 26.72 32.17 -6.37
C ARG A 58 25.36 31.83 -5.77
N VAL A 59 24.93 30.56 -5.81
CA VAL A 59 23.66 30.13 -5.21
C VAL A 59 23.68 30.32 -3.70
N LYS A 60 24.76 29.91 -3.00
CA LYS A 60 24.93 30.13 -1.56
C LYS A 60 24.82 31.61 -1.21
N LYS A 61 25.47 32.49 -2.00
CA LYS A 61 25.40 33.94 -1.81
C LYS A 61 23.99 34.49 -2.00
N ILE A 62 23.26 34.05 -3.02
CA ILE A 62 21.87 34.45 -3.26
C ILE A 62 20.98 34.04 -2.08
N LEU A 63 21.09 32.80 -1.61
CA LEU A 63 20.30 32.31 -0.48
C LEU A 63 20.63 33.08 0.80
N ALA A 64 21.91 33.28 1.11
CA ALA A 64 22.32 34.00 2.32
C ALA A 64 21.91 35.48 2.32
N GLN A 65 21.80 36.11 1.15
CA GLN A 65 21.50 37.54 1.05
C GLN A 65 20.02 37.85 0.81
N ASN A 66 19.32 36.99 0.07
CA ASN A 66 17.99 37.28 -0.45
C ASN A 66 16.89 36.39 0.13
N TYR A 67 17.20 35.21 0.68
CA TYR A 67 16.17 34.36 1.29
C TYR A 67 15.66 34.99 2.58
N VAL A 68 14.34 35.20 2.67
CA VAL A 68 13.74 35.83 3.84
C VAL A 68 13.47 34.79 4.91
N ARG A 69 14.11 34.95 6.07
CA ARG A 69 13.74 34.24 7.28
C ARG A 69 12.68 35.04 8.06
N PRO A 70 11.59 34.41 8.55
CA PRO A 70 10.52 35.13 9.24
C PRO A 70 10.97 35.95 10.46
N ASP A 71 11.99 35.49 11.19
CA ASP A 71 12.59 36.17 12.34
C ASP A 71 13.42 37.41 11.96
N GLU A 72 13.91 37.48 10.71
CA GLU A 72 14.67 38.61 10.18
C GLU A 72 13.80 39.58 9.35
N ALA A 73 12.48 39.38 9.33
CA ALA A 73 11.57 40.12 8.44
C ALA A 73 11.67 41.65 8.60
N GLU A 74 11.74 42.17 9.83
CA GLU A 74 11.86 43.62 10.08
C GLU A 74 13.23 44.18 9.65
N LEU A 75 14.30 43.39 9.79
CA LEU A 75 15.63 43.77 9.31
C LEU A 75 15.62 43.89 7.78
N VAL A 76 15.02 42.93 7.08
CA VAL A 76 14.92 42.96 5.62
C VAL A 76 14.02 44.12 5.15
N LYS A 77 12.90 44.40 5.82
CA LYS A 77 12.07 45.59 5.55
C LYS A 77 12.86 46.89 5.69
N SER A 78 13.62 47.02 6.78
CA SER A 78 14.52 48.16 7.00
C SER A 78 15.53 48.29 5.85
N LYS A 79 16.14 47.17 5.45
CA LYS A 79 17.09 47.15 4.33
C LYS A 79 16.47 47.56 2.99
N ILE A 80 15.25 47.13 2.69
CA ILE A 80 14.50 47.57 1.50
C ILE A 80 14.28 49.09 1.54
N ARG A 81 13.92 49.64 2.70
CA ARG A 81 13.73 51.08 2.91
C ARG A 81 15.03 51.88 2.74
N GLU A 82 16.10 51.48 3.41
CA GLU A 82 17.37 52.22 3.40
C GLU A 82 18.08 52.16 2.05
N LEU A 83 17.99 51.03 1.34
CA LEU A 83 18.57 50.88 0.00
C LEU A 83 17.66 51.41 -1.12
N GLY A 84 16.39 51.72 -0.81
CA GLY A 84 15.34 52.07 -1.77
C GLY A 84 14.84 50.89 -2.62
N ARG A 85 15.71 49.92 -2.94
CA ARG A 85 15.39 48.73 -3.72
C ARG A 85 16.18 47.52 -3.23
N PHE A 86 15.53 46.37 -3.08
CA PHE A 86 16.20 45.14 -2.66
C PHE A 86 15.50 43.89 -3.20
N THR A 87 16.30 42.86 -3.53
CA THR A 87 15.78 41.57 -4.02
C THR A 87 15.57 40.61 -2.86
N VAL A 88 14.45 39.91 -2.85
CA VAL A 88 14.08 38.92 -1.83
C VAL A 88 13.54 37.65 -2.47
N ILE A 89 13.70 36.52 -1.78
CA ILE A 89 13.08 35.25 -2.11
C ILE A 89 12.06 34.95 -1.00
N ASP A 90 10.78 34.97 -1.37
CA ASP A 90 9.66 34.79 -0.45
C ASP A 90 8.49 34.11 -1.17
N GLN A 91 7.56 33.54 -0.39
CA GLN A 91 6.33 32.98 -0.91
C GLN A 91 5.29 34.09 -1.10
N VAL A 92 4.70 34.15 -2.30
CA VAL A 92 3.71 35.15 -2.70
C VAL A 92 2.37 34.48 -2.93
N SER A 93 1.34 34.95 -2.23
CA SER A 93 -0.07 34.65 -2.52
C SER A 93 -0.79 35.91 -2.98
N VAL A 94 -1.72 35.78 -3.91
CA VAL A 94 -2.43 36.91 -4.52
C VAL A 94 -3.94 36.69 -4.38
N THR A 95 -4.67 37.77 -4.11
CA THR A 95 -6.13 37.78 -4.11
C THR A 95 -6.64 38.95 -4.94
N LEU A 96 -7.75 38.76 -5.67
CA LEU A 96 -8.43 39.87 -6.32
C LEU A 96 -9.16 40.70 -5.27
N ASN A 97 -8.82 41.98 -5.15
CA ASN A 97 -9.59 42.94 -4.37
C ASN A 97 -10.67 43.55 -5.27
N GLU A 98 -11.87 42.97 -5.22
CA GLU A 98 -13.02 43.39 -6.03
C GLU A 98 -13.45 44.84 -5.77
N LYS A 99 -13.16 45.41 -4.60
CA LYS A 99 -13.55 46.80 -4.28
C LYS A 99 -12.71 47.83 -5.02
N ASN A 100 -11.43 47.52 -5.19
CA ASN A 100 -10.44 48.41 -5.79
C ASN A 100 -10.02 47.97 -7.20
N ASP A 101 -10.54 46.83 -7.68
CA ASP A 101 -10.20 46.18 -8.94
C ASP A 101 -8.68 45.98 -9.15
N ILE A 102 -8.00 45.51 -8.10
CA ILE A 102 -6.56 45.26 -8.12
C ILE A 102 -6.21 43.88 -7.57
N TYR A 103 -5.17 43.26 -8.13
CA TYR A 103 -4.56 42.08 -7.54
C TYR A 103 -3.65 42.48 -6.38
N GLN A 104 -3.97 41.94 -5.20
CA GLN A 104 -3.23 42.21 -3.97
C GLN A 104 -2.45 40.96 -3.52
N GLY A 105 -1.13 41.10 -3.54
CA GLY A 105 -0.16 40.14 -3.06
C GLY A 105 0.08 40.24 -1.56
N THR A 106 0.39 39.09 -0.95
CA THR A 106 0.89 38.95 0.41
C THR A 106 2.17 38.11 0.38
N LEU A 107 3.21 38.60 1.05
CA LEU A 107 4.46 37.88 1.27
C LEU A 107 4.41 37.16 2.61
N THR A 108 4.62 35.85 2.59
CA THR A 108 4.46 35.01 3.79
C THR A 108 5.53 35.32 4.83
N ASN A 109 6.81 35.33 4.45
CA ASN A 109 7.91 35.46 5.42
C ASN A 109 8.15 36.90 5.84
N LEU A 110 8.10 37.86 4.89
CA LEU A 110 8.17 39.29 5.22
C LEU A 110 6.90 39.78 5.94
N GLY A 111 5.77 39.10 5.79
CA GLY A 111 4.49 39.54 6.34
C GLY A 111 3.98 40.85 5.73
N ILE A 112 4.47 41.24 4.56
CA ILE A 112 3.99 42.42 3.83
C ILE A 112 2.69 42.04 3.12
N LYS A 113 1.66 42.86 3.30
CA LYS A 113 0.33 42.69 2.71
C LYS A 113 0.03 43.83 1.74
N ASN A 114 -0.99 43.64 0.91
CA ASN A 114 -1.51 44.66 0.00
C ASN A 114 -0.50 45.11 -1.06
N LEU A 115 0.42 44.24 -1.49
CA LEU A 115 1.30 44.52 -2.62
C LEU A 115 0.47 44.55 -3.91
N VAL A 116 0.58 45.58 -4.72
CA VAL A 116 -0.06 45.57 -6.05
C VAL A 116 0.76 44.67 -6.97
N ILE A 117 0.10 43.67 -7.55
CA ILE A 117 0.73 42.75 -8.51
C ILE A 117 0.17 43.03 -9.90
N ASP A 118 1.06 43.06 -10.89
CA ASP A 118 0.68 43.27 -12.29
C ASP A 118 -0.30 42.16 -12.76
N PRO A 119 -1.45 42.53 -13.36
CA PRO A 119 -2.41 41.57 -13.91
C PRO A 119 -1.82 40.55 -14.90
N GLU A 120 -0.85 40.94 -15.74
CA GLU A 120 -0.23 40.02 -16.70
C GLU A 120 0.64 38.98 -15.99
N ILE A 121 1.30 39.34 -14.88
CA ILE A 121 2.03 38.37 -14.04
C ILE A 121 1.06 37.36 -13.44
N VAL A 122 -0.10 37.81 -12.95
CA VAL A 122 -1.12 36.92 -12.36
C VAL A 122 -1.75 36.01 -13.42
N LYS A 123 -2.04 36.55 -14.61
CA LYS A 123 -2.63 35.82 -15.73
C LYS A 123 -1.71 34.72 -16.25
N THR A 124 -0.42 35.01 -16.37
CA THR A 124 0.60 34.02 -16.78
C THR A 124 0.93 33.02 -15.66
N ASN A 125 0.68 33.38 -14.40
CA ASN A 125 1.00 32.56 -13.23
C ASN A 125 -0.21 32.42 -12.30
N SER A 126 -1.26 31.75 -12.78
CA SER A 126 -2.53 31.60 -12.05
C SER A 126 -2.39 30.94 -10.67
N LYS A 127 -1.30 30.21 -10.42
CA LYS A 127 -0.97 29.62 -9.11
C LYS A 127 -0.77 30.67 -8.00
N LEU A 128 -0.43 31.91 -8.37
CA LEU A 128 -0.39 33.02 -7.42
C LEU A 128 -1.74 33.21 -6.70
N LEU A 129 -2.88 32.89 -7.35
CA LEU A 129 -4.22 33.02 -6.78
C LEU A 129 -4.62 31.90 -5.80
N GLY A 130 -3.76 30.90 -5.60
CA GLY A 130 -3.99 29.75 -4.71
C GLY A 130 -3.32 29.89 -3.34
N SER A 131 -2.61 28.85 -2.90
CA SER A 131 -1.85 28.82 -1.65
C SER A 131 -0.56 29.66 -1.66
N GLY A 132 -0.26 30.28 -2.80
CA GLY A 132 0.96 31.05 -3.05
C GLY A 132 2.16 30.19 -3.46
N ILE A 133 3.06 30.81 -4.22
CA ILE A 133 4.25 30.18 -4.81
C ILE A 133 5.50 30.96 -4.42
N TRP A 134 6.66 30.30 -4.42
CA TRP A 134 7.93 30.98 -4.18
C TRP A 134 8.30 31.85 -5.36
N CYS A 135 8.72 33.08 -5.09
CA CYS A 135 9.14 34.04 -6.09
C CYS A 135 10.45 34.70 -5.68
N ILE A 136 11.22 35.09 -6.68
CA ILE A 136 12.28 36.08 -6.55
C ILE A 136 11.63 37.43 -6.88
N LEU A 137 11.54 38.31 -5.89
CA LEU A 137 10.94 39.63 -6.04
C LEU A 137 11.99 40.71 -5.89
N GLN A 138 11.87 41.77 -6.68
CA GLN A 138 12.55 43.01 -6.41
C GLN A 138 11.54 44.00 -5.84
N LEU A 139 11.75 44.37 -4.58
CA LEU A 139 10.89 45.30 -3.87
C LEU A 139 11.52 46.68 -3.85
N GLU A 140 10.69 47.70 -4.03
CA GLU A 140 11.01 49.11 -3.86
C GLU A 140 10.23 49.67 -2.67
N TYR A 141 10.77 50.73 -2.06
CA TYR A 141 10.11 51.43 -0.95
C TYR A 141 9.84 52.89 -1.30
N GLU A 142 8.57 53.29 -1.25
CA GLU A 142 8.15 54.66 -1.45
C GLU A 142 7.26 55.11 -0.28
N ALA A 143 7.73 56.11 0.47
CA ALA A 143 7.02 56.61 1.64
C ALA A 143 5.68 57.25 1.25
N GLY A 144 4.59 56.76 1.85
CA GLY A 144 3.24 57.29 1.62
C GLY A 144 2.50 56.68 0.42
N ALA A 145 3.13 55.78 -0.34
CA ALA A 145 2.46 55.04 -1.40
C ALA A 145 1.31 54.18 -0.83
N LYS A 146 0.21 54.10 -1.59
CA LYS A 146 -0.97 53.29 -1.30
C LYS A 146 -1.15 52.27 -2.42
N PRO A 147 -1.67 51.06 -2.16
CA PRO A 147 -2.16 50.54 -0.88
C PRO A 147 -1.07 50.02 0.08
N SER A 148 0.19 50.03 -0.33
CA SER A 148 1.36 49.64 0.47
C SER A 148 2.54 50.57 0.13
N PRO A 149 3.40 50.92 1.10
CA PRO A 149 4.66 51.63 0.83
C PRO A 149 5.70 50.74 0.14
N PHE A 150 5.46 49.42 0.08
CA PHE A 150 6.29 48.48 -0.66
C PHE A 150 5.69 48.24 -2.04
N ILE A 151 6.52 48.40 -3.08
CA ILE A 151 6.13 48.28 -4.48
C ILE A 151 6.88 47.10 -5.10
N VAL A 152 6.18 46.29 -5.90
CA VAL A 152 6.78 45.17 -6.63
C VAL A 152 7.33 45.69 -7.94
N ALA A 153 8.64 45.84 -8.05
CA ALA A 153 9.31 46.27 -9.27
C ALA A 153 9.50 45.12 -10.26
N SER A 154 9.75 43.92 -9.75
CA SER A 154 9.70 42.68 -10.54
C SER A 154 9.31 41.50 -9.66
N LEU A 155 8.63 40.53 -10.25
CA LEU A 155 8.25 39.28 -9.59
C LEU A 155 8.47 38.14 -10.58
N LYS A 156 9.41 37.26 -10.24
CA LYS A 156 9.71 36.07 -11.02
C LYS A 156 9.40 34.82 -10.19
N PRO A 157 8.40 34.01 -10.57
CA PRO A 157 8.15 32.73 -9.93
C PRO A 157 9.36 31.80 -10.02
N VAL A 158 9.66 31.11 -8.91
CA VAL A 158 10.65 30.04 -8.83
C VAL A 158 9.99 28.76 -9.32
N GLN A 159 9.60 28.78 -10.58
CA GLN A 159 8.95 27.68 -11.28
C GLN A 159 9.51 27.59 -12.70
N MET A 160 9.56 26.38 -13.22
CA MET A 160 9.87 26.15 -14.63
C MET A 160 8.78 26.80 -15.50
N PRO A 161 9.15 27.35 -16.67
CA PRO A 161 8.18 27.82 -17.65
C PRO A 161 7.19 26.72 -18.06
N THR A 162 6.09 27.09 -18.71
CA THR A 162 5.04 26.18 -19.18
C THR A 162 5.62 24.91 -19.79
N ILE A 163 5.17 23.75 -19.28
CA ILE A 163 5.71 22.46 -19.70
C ILE A 163 5.26 22.11 -21.13
N ASP A 164 6.23 21.78 -21.98
CA ASP A 164 5.97 21.22 -23.29
C ASP A 164 5.78 19.70 -23.17
N MET A 165 4.53 19.26 -23.21
CA MET A 165 4.18 17.84 -23.13
C MET A 165 4.52 17.09 -24.42
N GLU A 166 4.48 17.73 -25.60
CA GLU A 166 4.85 17.09 -26.86
C GLU A 166 6.34 16.78 -26.89
N GLU A 167 7.17 17.72 -26.41
CA GLU A 167 8.60 17.50 -26.24
C GLU A 167 8.87 16.33 -25.28
N LEU A 168 8.15 16.25 -24.14
CA LEU A 168 8.28 15.13 -23.21
C LEU A 168 7.97 13.80 -23.91
N PHE A 169 6.89 13.70 -24.67
CA PHE A 169 6.49 12.45 -25.33
C PHE A 169 7.46 12.03 -26.42
N ASN A 170 7.88 12.95 -27.28
CA ASN A 170 8.82 12.66 -28.35
C ASN A 170 10.18 12.22 -27.78
N THR A 171 10.62 12.88 -26.72
CA THR A 171 11.93 12.62 -26.09
C THR A 171 11.92 11.34 -25.24
N ARG A 172 10.77 10.93 -24.69
CA ARG A 172 10.63 9.67 -23.93
C ARG A 172 11.14 8.46 -24.71
N SER A 173 10.91 8.43 -26.03
CA SER A 173 11.32 7.34 -26.93
C SER A 173 12.84 7.10 -26.98
N ALA A 174 13.65 8.10 -26.62
CA ALA A 174 15.11 7.96 -26.59
C ALA A 174 15.59 7.03 -25.46
N PHE A 175 14.77 6.77 -24.44
CA PHE A 175 15.14 6.00 -23.26
C PHE A 175 14.47 4.63 -23.24
N THR A 176 15.22 3.61 -22.82
CA THR A 176 14.64 2.31 -22.50
C THR A 176 13.77 2.41 -21.24
N ARG A 177 12.90 1.42 -21.03
CA ARG A 177 12.06 1.35 -19.81
C ARG A 177 12.89 1.37 -18.53
N SER A 178 13.97 0.59 -18.46
CA SER A 178 14.83 0.52 -17.27
C SER A 178 15.57 1.83 -17.00
N GLU A 179 16.11 2.48 -18.05
CA GLU A 179 16.71 3.81 -17.93
C GLU A 179 15.70 4.85 -17.43
N TRP A 180 14.47 4.81 -17.95
CA TRP A 180 13.42 5.74 -17.55
C TRP A 180 13.01 5.57 -16.08
N ILE A 181 12.86 4.33 -15.61
CA ILE A 181 12.61 4.02 -14.19
C ILE A 181 13.73 4.60 -13.32
N ASP A 182 14.99 4.39 -13.71
CA ASP A 182 16.15 4.90 -12.98
C ASP A 182 16.16 6.44 -12.94
N ILE A 183 15.78 7.11 -14.04
CA ILE A 183 15.63 8.58 -14.08
C ILE A 183 14.55 9.05 -13.11
N LEU A 184 13.37 8.43 -13.12
CA LEU A 184 12.28 8.80 -12.20
C LEU A 184 12.70 8.65 -10.74
N ILE A 185 13.39 7.55 -10.39
CA ILE A 185 13.88 7.30 -9.03
C ILE A 185 14.95 8.31 -8.63
N ARG A 186 15.93 8.59 -9.50
CA ARG A 186 16.95 9.63 -9.29
C ARG A 186 16.34 11.01 -9.10
N SER A 187 15.27 11.30 -9.83
CA SER A 187 14.55 12.58 -9.73
C SER A 187 13.94 12.80 -8.33
N THR A 188 13.61 11.71 -7.62
CA THR A 188 13.18 11.76 -6.20
C THR A 188 14.33 11.79 -5.19
N GLY A 189 15.59 11.76 -5.65
CA GLY A 189 16.80 11.80 -4.82
C GLY A 189 17.35 10.43 -4.39
N ILE A 190 16.81 9.33 -4.90
CA ILE A 190 17.21 7.95 -4.53
C ILE A 190 18.11 7.32 -5.60
N GLU A 191 19.09 6.51 -5.21
CA GLU A 191 19.99 5.79 -6.11
C GLU A 191 19.42 4.42 -6.50
N PRO A 192 18.95 4.24 -7.76
CA PRO A 192 18.28 3.01 -8.19
C PRO A 192 19.17 1.77 -8.16
N THR A 193 20.49 1.90 -8.26
CA THR A 193 21.41 0.75 -8.31
C THR A 193 21.56 0.07 -6.95
N THR A 194 21.09 0.70 -5.88
CA THR A 194 21.07 0.13 -4.52
C THR A 194 19.77 -0.62 -4.22
N LEU A 195 18.84 -0.67 -5.18
CA LEU A 195 17.49 -1.19 -4.98
C LEU A 195 17.25 -2.46 -5.80
N LYS A 196 16.49 -3.38 -5.22
CA LYS A 196 15.88 -4.50 -5.97
C LYS A 196 14.79 -3.96 -6.89
N GLU A 197 14.52 -4.67 -7.98
CA GLU A 197 13.52 -4.26 -8.97
C GLU A 197 12.14 -4.03 -8.34
N GLU A 198 11.64 -4.94 -7.50
CA GLU A 198 10.34 -4.78 -6.83
C GLU A 198 10.25 -3.50 -5.98
N VAL A 199 11.36 -3.09 -5.35
CA VAL A 199 11.43 -1.86 -4.56
C VAL A 199 11.28 -0.63 -5.45
N LYS A 200 11.85 -0.65 -6.66
CA LYS A 200 11.66 0.42 -7.64
C LYS A 200 10.18 0.65 -7.94
N TRP A 201 9.41 -0.42 -8.10
CA TRP A 201 7.96 -0.33 -8.31
C TRP A 201 7.20 0.25 -7.11
N HIS A 202 7.61 -0.08 -5.87
CA HIS A 202 7.05 0.59 -4.67
C HIS A 202 7.36 2.08 -4.63
N LEU A 203 8.55 2.50 -5.04
CA LEU A 203 8.89 3.92 -5.13
C LEU A 203 8.11 4.64 -6.23
N LEU A 204 7.89 4.00 -7.39
CA LEU A 204 7.03 4.53 -8.45
C LEU A 204 5.57 4.63 -8.00
N ALA A 205 5.06 3.66 -7.23
CA ALA A 205 3.71 3.69 -6.70
C ALA A 205 3.45 4.90 -5.78
N ARG A 206 4.48 5.43 -5.11
CA ARG A 206 4.39 6.70 -4.34
C ARG A 206 4.14 7.93 -5.22
N LEU A 207 4.48 7.85 -6.51
CA LEU A 207 4.29 8.95 -7.47
C LEU A 207 2.91 8.90 -8.16
N ILE A 208 2.21 7.75 -8.14
CA ILE A 208 0.87 7.63 -8.76
C ILE A 208 -0.11 8.71 -8.27
N PRO A 209 -0.21 9.02 -6.96
CA PRO A 209 -1.06 10.11 -6.48
C PRO A 209 -0.84 11.46 -7.16
N LEU A 210 0.36 11.72 -7.73
CA LEU A 210 0.71 12.96 -8.40
C LEU A 210 0.21 13.00 -9.85
N CYS A 211 0.10 11.86 -10.54
CA CYS A 211 -0.35 11.78 -11.95
C CYS A 211 -1.74 11.15 -12.18
N GLU A 212 -2.38 10.65 -11.12
CA GLU A 212 -3.72 10.06 -11.17
C GLU A 212 -4.67 10.76 -10.21
N ASN A 213 -5.87 11.12 -10.68
CA ASN A 213 -6.85 11.86 -9.88
C ASN A 213 -7.52 10.97 -8.83
N ASN A 214 -7.71 11.52 -7.63
CA ASN A 214 -8.36 10.84 -6.52
C ASN A 214 -7.83 9.40 -6.35
N TYR A 215 -6.50 9.24 -6.31
CA TYR A 215 -5.84 7.97 -6.10
C TYR A 215 -5.44 7.84 -4.63
N ASN A 216 -6.33 7.24 -3.85
CA ASN A 216 -6.13 7.03 -2.42
C ASN A 216 -5.29 5.79 -2.14
N SER A 217 -4.28 5.90 -1.30
CA SER A 217 -3.39 4.79 -0.96
C SER A 217 -2.87 4.89 0.48
N CYS A 218 -2.50 3.75 1.05
CA CYS A 218 -1.75 3.71 2.31
C CYS A 218 -0.37 3.08 2.12
N GLU A 219 0.61 3.58 2.88
CA GLU A 219 1.94 3.01 2.98
C GLU A 219 2.34 2.90 4.46
N LEU A 220 2.40 1.68 4.96
CA LEU A 220 2.84 1.39 6.32
C LEU A 220 4.10 0.53 6.28
N GLY A 221 5.11 0.89 7.07
CA GLY A 221 6.38 0.17 7.13
C GLY A 221 7.33 0.73 8.18
N PRO A 222 8.56 0.22 8.29
CA PRO A 222 9.52 0.70 9.28
C PRO A 222 9.89 2.17 9.08
N ARG A 223 10.43 2.79 10.13
CA ARG A 223 10.97 4.15 10.07
C ARG A 223 12.16 4.23 9.09
N SER A 224 12.40 5.43 8.58
CA SER A 224 13.55 5.75 7.69
C SER A 224 13.51 5.09 6.30
N THR A 225 12.33 4.83 5.75
CA THR A 225 12.16 4.33 4.36
C THR A 225 11.75 5.44 3.38
N GLY A 226 11.81 6.71 3.80
CA GLY A 226 11.52 7.89 2.97
C GLY A 226 10.05 8.08 2.56
N LYS A 227 9.10 7.46 3.27
CA LYS A 227 7.65 7.47 2.92
C LYS A 227 7.06 8.88 2.77
N SER A 228 7.39 9.78 3.70
CA SER A 228 6.88 11.16 3.70
C SER A 228 7.66 12.11 2.78
N HIS A 229 8.85 11.70 2.31
CA HIS A 229 9.75 12.56 1.53
C HIS A 229 9.10 13.00 0.20
N VAL A 230 8.47 12.07 -0.51
CA VAL A 230 7.83 12.35 -1.81
C VAL A 230 6.78 13.46 -1.69
N TYR A 231 5.88 13.35 -0.72
CA TYR A 231 4.78 14.30 -0.55
C TYR A 231 5.18 15.63 0.10
N LYS A 232 6.42 15.73 0.62
CA LYS A 232 6.96 16.95 1.21
C LYS A 232 7.89 17.70 0.26
N GLU A 233 8.69 16.98 -0.53
CA GLU A 233 9.84 17.56 -1.24
C GLU A 233 9.76 17.41 -2.76
N VAL A 234 8.94 16.48 -3.29
CA VAL A 234 8.93 16.14 -4.74
C VAL A 234 7.81 16.85 -5.52
N SER A 235 6.86 17.50 -4.86
CA SER A 235 5.87 18.32 -5.55
C SER A 235 5.47 19.54 -4.73
N PRO A 236 5.45 20.75 -5.33
CA PRO A 236 4.86 21.92 -4.69
C PRO A 236 3.33 21.84 -4.62
N ASN A 237 2.71 20.90 -5.35
CA ASN A 237 1.27 20.69 -5.39
C ASN A 237 0.80 19.61 -4.40
N SER A 238 1.66 19.17 -3.47
CA SER A 238 1.31 18.26 -2.38
C SER A 238 1.44 18.94 -1.02
N ILE A 239 0.59 18.56 -0.08
CA ILE A 239 0.69 18.97 1.33
C ILE A 239 0.79 17.76 2.24
N LEU A 240 1.76 17.80 3.16
CA LEU A 240 1.93 16.79 4.21
C LEU A 240 1.38 17.34 5.54
N ILE A 241 0.38 16.69 6.09
CA ILE A 241 -0.20 17.00 7.40
C ILE A 241 0.50 16.13 8.43
N SER A 242 1.30 16.76 9.30
CA SER A 242 2.00 16.11 10.42
C SER A 242 1.33 16.41 11.76
N GLY A 243 1.37 15.46 12.70
CA GLY A 243 0.88 15.68 14.07
C GLY A 243 -0.63 15.49 14.28
N GLY A 244 -1.31 14.90 13.30
CA GLY A 244 -2.61 14.23 13.49
C GLY A 244 -3.83 15.11 13.75
N LYS A 245 -3.68 16.39 14.10
CA LYS A 245 -4.81 17.30 14.37
C LYS A 245 -5.19 18.06 13.12
N THR A 246 -6.31 17.68 12.50
CA THR A 246 -6.94 18.46 11.43
C THR A 246 -8.44 18.58 11.69
N THR A 247 -9.09 19.53 11.01
CA THR A 247 -10.54 19.75 11.11
C THR A 247 -11.19 19.53 9.75
N VAL A 248 -12.49 19.22 9.75
CA VAL A 248 -13.26 19.09 8.50
C VAL A 248 -13.22 20.39 7.69
N ALA A 249 -13.25 21.54 8.37
CA ALA A 249 -13.20 22.85 7.72
C ALA A 249 -11.87 23.10 6.99
N ASN A 250 -10.75 22.67 7.58
CA ASN A 250 -9.43 22.81 6.97
C ASN A 250 -9.26 21.85 5.78
N LEU A 251 -9.69 20.60 5.93
CA LEU A 251 -9.51 19.58 4.90
C LEU A 251 -10.45 19.79 3.71
N PHE A 252 -11.73 20.09 3.95
CA PHE A 252 -12.77 20.07 2.93
C PHE A 252 -13.35 21.44 2.60
N TYR A 253 -14.12 22.03 3.51
CA TYR A 253 -14.80 23.30 3.24
C TYR A 253 -15.12 24.05 4.52
N ASN A 254 -14.72 25.31 4.55
CA ASN A 254 -14.99 26.20 5.67
C ASN A 254 -16.31 26.97 5.42
N MET A 255 -17.34 26.67 6.24
CA MET A 255 -18.67 27.26 6.12
C MET A 255 -18.70 28.76 6.48
N SER A 256 -17.82 29.24 7.36
CA SER A 256 -17.81 30.65 7.77
C SER A 256 -17.17 31.55 6.72
N THR A 257 -16.07 31.08 6.10
CA THR A 257 -15.34 31.83 5.06
C THR A 257 -15.80 31.50 3.64
N ARG A 258 -16.62 30.44 3.47
CA ARG A 258 -17.05 29.90 2.17
C ARG A 258 -15.87 29.54 1.24
N ARG A 259 -14.77 29.08 1.83
CA ARG A 259 -13.56 28.69 1.09
C ARG A 259 -13.39 27.18 1.10
N ILE A 260 -12.94 26.66 -0.03
CA ILE A 260 -12.53 25.26 -0.16
C ILE A 260 -11.26 25.02 0.67
N GLY A 261 -11.20 23.84 1.28
CA GLY A 261 -10.09 23.36 2.07
C GLY A 261 -9.00 22.73 1.21
N LEU A 262 -8.06 22.06 1.87
CA LEU A 262 -6.85 21.50 1.26
C LEU A 262 -7.14 20.60 0.04
N VAL A 263 -8.20 19.78 0.06
CA VAL A 263 -8.53 18.89 -1.07
C VAL A 263 -8.89 19.63 -2.36
N GLY A 264 -9.32 20.89 -2.27
CA GLY A 264 -9.58 21.73 -3.43
C GLY A 264 -8.37 22.51 -3.95
N LEU A 265 -7.29 22.56 -3.17
CA LEU A 265 -6.13 23.40 -3.44
C LEU A 265 -4.90 22.60 -3.89
N PHE A 266 -4.78 21.35 -3.44
CA PHE A 266 -3.62 20.50 -3.69
C PHE A 266 -3.97 19.28 -4.55
N ASP A 267 -3.00 18.76 -5.29
CA ASP A 267 -3.13 17.51 -6.06
C ASP A 267 -3.06 16.28 -5.13
N VAL A 268 -2.35 16.39 -4.01
CA VAL A 268 -2.19 15.34 -3.00
C VAL A 268 -2.27 15.92 -1.59
N VAL A 269 -3.10 15.31 -0.75
CA VAL A 269 -3.13 15.53 0.69
C VAL A 269 -2.62 14.27 1.37
N ALA A 270 -1.41 14.34 1.91
CA ALA A 270 -0.76 13.23 2.60
C ALA A 270 -0.85 13.41 4.12
N PHE A 271 -1.18 12.33 4.83
CA PHE A 271 -1.20 12.27 6.29
C PHE A 271 0.02 11.49 6.76
N ASP A 272 0.91 12.17 7.48
CA ASP A 272 2.02 11.50 8.16
C ASP A 272 1.57 10.98 9.52
N GLU A 273 2.22 9.93 10.00
CA GLU A 273 1.93 9.28 11.28
C GLU A 273 0.43 8.97 11.47
N VAL A 274 -0.12 8.08 10.63
CA VAL A 274 -1.55 7.73 10.66
C VAL A 274 -2.10 7.44 12.06
N ALA A 275 -1.30 6.85 12.95
CA ALA A 275 -1.68 6.55 14.34
C ALA A 275 -2.07 7.80 15.16
N GLY A 276 -1.53 8.96 14.80
CA GLY A 276 -1.82 10.24 15.46
C GLY A 276 -3.07 10.94 14.95
N ILE A 277 -3.68 10.48 13.85
CA ILE A 277 -4.84 11.17 13.24
C ILE A 277 -6.00 11.23 14.24
N SER A 278 -6.45 12.45 14.49
CA SER A 278 -7.59 12.76 15.35
C SER A 278 -8.41 13.87 14.71
N PHE A 279 -9.69 13.59 14.50
CA PHE A 279 -10.66 14.58 14.08
C PHE A 279 -11.43 15.08 15.31
N HIS A 280 -11.49 16.40 15.47
CA HIS A 280 -12.36 17.01 16.48
C HIS A 280 -13.85 16.79 16.17
N ASP A 281 -14.18 16.64 14.89
CA ASP A 281 -15.54 16.46 14.39
C ASP A 281 -15.80 14.97 14.11
N ASN A 282 -16.90 14.42 14.63
CA ASN A 282 -17.28 13.01 14.41
C ASN A 282 -17.57 12.67 12.93
N ASP A 283 -17.88 13.68 12.10
CA ASP A 283 -18.25 13.50 10.70
C ASP A 283 -17.06 13.37 9.73
N GLY A 284 -15.83 13.64 10.19
CA GLY A 284 -14.67 13.77 9.30
C GLY A 284 -14.39 12.52 8.47
N VAL A 285 -14.44 11.35 9.10
CA VAL A 285 -14.22 10.07 8.42
C VAL A 285 -15.34 9.79 7.40
N GLN A 286 -16.59 10.14 7.70
CA GLN A 286 -17.72 9.92 6.80
C GLN A 286 -17.57 10.76 5.52
N ILE A 287 -17.20 12.04 5.64
CA ILE A 287 -16.96 12.91 4.48
C ILE A 287 -15.79 12.39 3.64
N MET A 288 -14.74 11.87 4.30
CA MET A 288 -13.63 11.23 3.59
C MET A 288 -14.09 10.00 2.81
N LYS A 289 -14.95 9.14 3.36
CA LYS A 289 -15.49 7.97 2.64
C LYS A 289 -16.20 8.38 1.36
N ASP A 290 -17.02 9.42 1.42
CA ASP A 290 -17.77 9.93 0.27
C ASP A 290 -16.81 10.52 -0.77
N TYR A 291 -15.92 11.41 -0.34
CA TYR A 291 -14.91 12.03 -1.20
C TYR A 291 -14.00 11.01 -1.90
N MET A 292 -13.47 10.05 -1.15
CA MET A 292 -12.56 9.03 -1.69
C MET A 292 -13.28 8.10 -2.69
N ALA A 293 -14.61 8.02 -2.65
CA ALA A 293 -15.40 7.24 -3.58
C ALA A 293 -15.69 8.00 -4.88
N SER A 294 -16.14 9.25 -4.81
CA SER A 294 -16.65 10.00 -5.96
C SER A 294 -15.74 11.13 -6.45
N GLY A 295 -14.80 11.59 -5.63
CA GLY A 295 -14.07 12.85 -5.85
C GLY A 295 -14.91 14.08 -5.53
N SER A 296 -16.07 13.90 -4.89
CA SER A 296 -16.95 14.98 -4.48
C SER A 296 -17.42 14.78 -3.05
N PHE A 297 -17.80 15.86 -2.38
CA PHE A 297 -18.39 15.80 -1.05
C PHE A 297 -19.51 16.83 -0.90
N ALA A 298 -20.52 16.47 -0.12
CA ALA A 298 -21.61 17.37 0.20
C ALA A 298 -21.30 18.17 1.48
N ARG A 299 -21.40 19.50 1.41
CA ARG A 299 -21.35 20.34 2.61
C ARG A 299 -22.32 21.53 2.47
N GLY A 300 -23.29 21.60 3.37
CA GLY A 300 -24.37 22.59 3.27
C GLY A 300 -25.35 22.24 2.14
N LYS A 301 -25.55 23.16 1.18
CA LYS A 301 -26.49 22.99 0.04
C LYS A 301 -25.80 22.69 -1.30
N ALA A 302 -24.48 22.53 -1.33
CA ALA A 302 -23.71 22.34 -2.55
C ALA A 302 -22.88 21.06 -2.48
N GLU A 303 -22.80 20.37 -3.62
CA GLU A 303 -21.83 19.31 -3.87
C GLU A 303 -20.56 19.96 -4.44
N ILE A 304 -19.43 19.69 -3.80
CA ILE A 304 -18.13 20.26 -4.17
C ILE A 304 -17.27 19.14 -4.72
N SER A 305 -16.79 19.30 -5.97
CA SER A 305 -15.87 18.36 -6.60
C SER A 305 -14.42 18.81 -6.42
N ALA A 306 -13.53 17.85 -6.23
CA ALA A 306 -12.10 18.06 -6.09
C ALA A 306 -11.33 16.85 -6.63
N ASN A 307 -10.06 17.07 -7.00
CA ASN A 307 -9.25 16.05 -7.67
C ASN A 307 -8.15 15.46 -6.78
N ALA A 308 -7.96 15.98 -5.56
CA ALA A 308 -6.87 15.60 -4.67
C ALA A 308 -6.88 14.10 -4.34
N SER A 309 -5.70 13.50 -4.36
CA SER A 309 -5.47 12.14 -3.87
C SER A 309 -5.20 12.17 -2.36
N MET A 310 -5.74 11.21 -1.60
CA MET A 310 -5.44 11.08 -0.16
C MET A 310 -4.42 9.96 0.10
N VAL A 311 -3.29 10.31 0.68
CA VAL A 311 -2.24 9.33 1.01
C VAL A 311 -2.05 9.20 2.52
N PHE A 312 -1.99 7.98 3.01
CA PHE A 312 -1.84 7.69 4.43
C PHE A 312 -0.49 7.00 4.69
N VAL A 313 0.40 7.67 5.41
CA VAL A 313 1.75 7.20 5.69
C VAL A 313 1.92 6.90 7.17
N GLY A 314 2.41 5.71 7.49
CA GLY A 314 2.52 5.27 8.87
C GLY A 314 3.66 4.31 9.15
N ASN A 315 3.86 4.08 10.44
CA ASN A 315 4.86 3.14 10.93
C ASN A 315 4.22 1.84 11.36
N ILE A 316 4.95 0.74 11.19
CA ILE A 316 4.62 -0.56 11.76
C ILE A 316 5.69 -0.87 12.81
N ASP A 317 5.27 -1.03 14.07
CA ASP A 317 6.18 -1.30 15.19
C ASP A 317 6.38 -2.81 15.45
N HIS A 318 5.54 -3.66 14.86
CA HIS A 318 5.62 -5.12 14.95
C HIS A 318 6.12 -5.75 13.63
N SER A 319 6.61 -6.99 13.67
CA SER A 319 6.92 -7.71 12.43
C SER A 319 5.63 -7.97 11.63
N VAL A 320 5.74 -7.89 10.30
CA VAL A 320 4.63 -8.16 9.37
C VAL A 320 4.07 -9.57 9.60
N GLU A 321 4.94 -10.56 9.80
CA GLU A 321 4.53 -11.93 10.11
C GLU A 321 3.68 -12.02 11.39
N SER A 322 4.05 -11.29 12.44
CA SER A 322 3.29 -11.26 13.69
C SER A 322 1.93 -10.61 13.49
N LEU A 323 1.88 -9.45 12.82
CA LEU A 323 0.62 -8.75 12.54
C LEU A 323 -0.30 -9.55 11.64
N VAL A 324 0.23 -10.24 10.63
CA VAL A 324 -0.56 -11.09 9.75
C VAL A 324 -1.14 -12.29 10.52
N LYS A 325 -0.46 -12.80 11.55
CA LYS A 325 -0.94 -13.91 12.36
C LYS A 325 -1.89 -13.50 13.49
N THR A 326 -1.70 -12.32 14.07
CA THR A 326 -2.39 -11.90 15.31
C THR A 326 -3.47 -10.85 15.09
N SER A 327 -3.44 -10.13 13.97
CA SER A 327 -4.36 -9.02 13.67
C SER A 327 -4.40 -8.76 12.15
N HIS A 328 -4.29 -7.50 11.73
CA HIS A 328 -4.26 -7.03 10.35
C HIS A 328 -3.24 -5.91 10.15
N LEU A 329 -2.80 -5.70 8.91
CA LEU A 329 -1.77 -4.72 8.55
C LEU A 329 -2.22 -3.27 8.72
N LEU A 330 -3.54 -3.02 8.76
CA LEU A 330 -4.14 -1.70 8.99
C LEU A 330 -4.28 -1.33 10.49
N ALA A 331 -3.79 -2.17 11.41
CA ALA A 331 -3.87 -1.95 12.84
C ALA A 331 -3.21 -0.65 13.35
N PRO A 332 -2.18 -0.07 12.69
CA PRO A 332 -1.63 1.22 13.09
C PRO A 332 -2.60 2.42 12.95
N PHE A 333 -3.74 2.28 12.27
CA PHE A 333 -4.72 3.36 12.20
C PHE A 333 -5.44 3.56 13.56
N PRO A 334 -5.93 4.78 13.85
CA PRO A 334 -6.72 5.03 15.05
C PRO A 334 -7.97 4.17 15.06
N GLN A 335 -8.38 3.67 16.24
CA GLN A 335 -9.55 2.80 16.38
C GLN A 335 -10.82 3.38 15.74
N ALA A 336 -11.01 4.71 15.81
CA ALA A 336 -12.14 5.41 15.20
C ALA A 336 -12.15 5.39 13.66
N MET A 337 -11.01 5.06 13.03
CA MET A 337 -10.85 4.93 11.58
C MET A 337 -10.75 3.48 11.11
N ILE A 338 -10.71 2.50 12.03
CA ILE A 338 -10.73 1.07 11.68
C ILE A 338 -12.16 0.71 11.24
N ASP A 339 -12.42 0.91 9.96
CA ASP A 339 -13.72 0.74 9.33
C ASP A 339 -13.55 0.16 7.92
N THR A 340 -14.27 -0.92 7.63
CA THR A 340 -14.14 -1.64 6.35
C THR A 340 -14.55 -0.78 5.17
N ALA A 341 -15.59 0.05 5.31
CA ALA A 341 -16.05 0.93 4.24
C ALA A 341 -15.05 2.05 3.92
N PHE A 342 -14.30 2.54 4.92
CA PHE A 342 -13.21 3.50 4.73
C PHE A 342 -12.02 2.84 4.01
N PHE A 343 -11.52 1.72 4.52
CA PHE A 343 -10.35 1.07 3.93
C PHE A 343 -10.62 0.48 2.53
N ASP A 344 -11.86 0.11 2.22
CA ASP A 344 -12.24 -0.33 0.88
C ASP A 344 -12.14 0.80 -0.17
N ARG A 345 -11.99 2.08 0.26
CA ARG A 345 -11.67 3.23 -0.62
C ARG A 345 -10.19 3.38 -0.96
N PHE A 346 -9.29 2.59 -0.38
CA PHE A 346 -7.87 2.61 -0.75
C PHE A 346 -7.64 1.82 -2.03
N HIS A 347 -7.14 2.48 -3.07
CA HIS A 347 -6.81 1.80 -4.32
C HIS A 347 -5.59 0.89 -4.15
N ALA A 348 -4.64 1.25 -3.27
CA ALA A 348 -3.44 0.47 -3.03
C ALA A 348 -2.98 0.48 -1.57
N TYR A 349 -2.49 -0.68 -1.12
CA TYR A 349 -1.61 -0.81 0.03
C TYR A 349 -0.18 -1.00 -0.47
N ILE A 350 0.67 0.00 -0.28
CA ILE A 350 2.10 -0.04 -0.61
C ILE A 350 2.86 -0.67 0.58
N PRO A 351 3.57 -1.78 0.39
CA PRO A 351 4.25 -2.51 1.47
C PRO A 351 5.55 -1.79 1.86
N GLY A 352 5.45 -0.80 2.74
CA GLY A 352 6.60 -0.01 3.17
C GLY A 352 7.71 -0.81 3.86
N TRP A 353 7.44 -2.05 4.31
CA TRP A 353 8.44 -2.99 4.85
C TRP A 353 9.30 -3.67 3.79
N GLU A 354 8.88 -3.69 2.53
CA GLU A 354 9.73 -4.18 1.44
C GLU A 354 10.76 -3.13 1.01
N VAL A 355 10.54 -1.86 1.34
CA VAL A 355 11.49 -0.77 1.10
C VAL A 355 12.58 -0.79 2.18
N PRO A 356 13.88 -0.83 1.80
CA PRO A 356 14.97 -0.84 2.78
C PRO A 356 14.99 0.48 3.57
N LYS A 357 15.54 0.42 4.78
CA LYS A 357 15.89 1.65 5.51
C LYS A 357 17.00 2.35 4.75
N PHE A 358 16.82 3.63 4.45
CA PHE A 358 17.80 4.39 3.70
C PHE A 358 18.99 4.80 4.57
N SER A 359 20.17 4.57 4.03
CA SER A 359 21.47 5.04 4.47
C SER A 359 22.08 5.98 3.41
N PRO A 360 23.17 6.72 3.72
CA PRO A 360 23.75 7.70 2.79
C PRO A 360 23.99 7.19 1.36
N GLU A 361 24.37 5.93 1.21
CA GLU A 361 24.59 5.26 -0.09
C GLU A 361 23.32 5.09 -0.94
N ASN A 362 22.13 5.12 -0.33
CA ASN A 362 20.87 5.02 -1.06
C ASN A 362 20.45 6.33 -1.72
N PHE A 363 21.15 7.44 -1.47
CA PHE A 363 20.81 8.73 -2.07
C PHE A 363 21.68 9.01 -3.29
N THR A 364 21.06 9.31 -4.42
CA THR A 364 21.80 9.50 -5.67
C THR A 364 22.65 10.78 -5.65
N ASN A 365 23.80 10.72 -6.30
CA ASN A 365 24.65 11.87 -6.61
C ASN A 365 24.63 12.19 -8.12
N GLN A 366 23.77 11.51 -8.87
CA GLN A 366 23.70 11.59 -10.32
C GLN A 366 22.68 12.65 -10.76
N TYR A 367 22.57 12.87 -12.08
CA TYR A 367 21.53 13.72 -12.64
C TYR A 367 20.14 13.06 -12.52
N GLY A 368 19.14 13.89 -12.24
CA GLY A 368 17.72 13.58 -12.34
C GLY A 368 16.93 14.82 -12.75
N PHE A 369 15.64 14.67 -13.04
CA PHE A 369 14.79 15.82 -13.34
C PHE A 369 14.76 16.80 -12.18
N ILE A 370 14.74 18.09 -12.51
CA ILE A 370 14.37 19.13 -11.57
C ILE A 370 12.98 18.80 -11.02
N VAL A 371 12.83 18.83 -9.70
CA VAL A 371 11.61 18.44 -9.00
C VAL A 371 10.39 19.17 -9.54
N ASP A 372 10.50 20.46 -9.82
CA ASP A 372 9.40 21.26 -10.37
C ASP A 372 9.02 20.79 -11.79
N TYR A 373 9.99 20.50 -12.66
CA TYR A 373 9.72 19.91 -13.97
C TYR A 373 8.98 18.57 -13.85
N LEU A 374 9.43 17.70 -12.95
CA LEU A 374 8.77 16.42 -12.66
C LEU A 374 7.33 16.62 -12.19
N ALA A 375 7.12 17.50 -11.20
CA ALA A 375 5.80 17.74 -10.63
C ALA A 375 4.80 18.30 -11.66
N GLU A 376 5.25 19.19 -12.55
CA GLU A 376 4.38 19.81 -13.55
C GLU A 376 3.91 18.84 -14.63
N TRP A 377 4.77 17.98 -15.17
CA TRP A 377 4.28 17.03 -16.18
C TRP A 377 3.42 15.94 -15.54
N LEU A 378 3.72 15.52 -14.30
CA LEU A 378 2.86 14.59 -13.56
C LEU A 378 1.46 15.20 -13.39
N ARG A 379 1.38 16.48 -13.03
CA ARG A 379 0.13 17.21 -12.92
C ARG A 379 -0.62 17.29 -14.25
N GLU A 380 0.06 17.58 -15.36
CA GLU A 380 -0.56 17.57 -16.69
C GLU A 380 -1.05 16.17 -17.10
N MET A 381 -0.34 15.10 -16.71
CA MET A 381 -0.78 13.71 -16.93
C MET A 381 -2.07 13.36 -16.19
N ARG A 382 -2.45 14.09 -15.14
CA ARG A 382 -3.75 13.93 -14.45
C ARG A 382 -4.94 14.24 -15.36
N LYS A 383 -4.75 15.03 -16.42
CA LYS A 383 -5.82 15.35 -17.39
C LYS A 383 -6.07 14.21 -18.39
N ARG A 384 -5.19 13.22 -18.43
CA ARG A 384 -5.25 12.05 -19.31
C ARG A 384 -5.72 10.83 -18.51
N SER A 385 -6.25 9.82 -19.18
CA SER A 385 -6.66 8.56 -18.55
C SER A 385 -6.15 7.40 -19.38
N PHE A 386 -5.54 6.40 -18.72
CA PHE A 386 -5.14 5.12 -19.31
C PHE A 386 -5.90 3.95 -18.66
N ALA A 387 -7.05 4.22 -18.03
CA ALA A 387 -7.80 3.24 -17.24
C ALA A 387 -8.48 2.13 -18.08
N ASP A 388 -8.69 2.37 -19.37
CA ASP A 388 -9.33 1.50 -20.36
C ASP A 388 -8.33 0.64 -21.14
N VAL A 389 -7.04 1.01 -21.15
CA VAL A 389 -5.95 0.29 -21.84
C VAL A 389 -5.92 -1.20 -21.53
N LEU A 390 -6.23 -1.55 -20.28
CA LEU A 390 -6.32 -2.92 -19.81
C LEU A 390 -7.21 -3.80 -20.70
N ASP A 391 -8.35 -3.28 -21.14
CA ASP A 391 -9.42 -4.04 -21.80
C ASP A 391 -9.03 -4.51 -23.21
N LYS A 392 -7.97 -3.91 -23.78
CA LYS A 392 -7.40 -4.34 -25.05
C LYS A 392 -6.72 -5.70 -24.96
N TYR A 393 -6.17 -6.05 -23.79
CA TYR A 393 -5.28 -7.19 -23.64
C TYR A 393 -5.75 -8.19 -22.58
N PHE A 394 -6.44 -7.73 -21.53
CA PHE A 394 -6.75 -8.54 -20.36
C PHE A 394 -8.19 -8.32 -19.87
N ARG A 395 -8.75 -9.33 -19.22
CA ARG A 395 -10.03 -9.25 -18.49
C ARG A 395 -9.82 -9.62 -17.03
N LEU A 396 -10.34 -8.83 -16.09
CA LEU A 396 -10.22 -9.13 -14.66
C LEU A 396 -11.09 -10.34 -14.26
N GLY A 397 -10.63 -11.11 -13.27
CA GLY A 397 -11.34 -12.25 -12.73
C GLY A 397 -12.62 -11.90 -11.96
N ASN A 398 -13.47 -12.90 -11.74
CA ASN A 398 -14.82 -12.71 -11.21
C ASN A 398 -14.87 -12.32 -9.72
N ASN A 399 -13.79 -12.56 -8.96
CA ASN A 399 -13.71 -12.20 -7.54
C ASN A 399 -13.44 -10.69 -7.32
N LEU A 400 -13.16 -9.92 -8.37
CA LEU A 400 -12.98 -8.47 -8.24
C LEU A 400 -14.34 -7.75 -8.29
N LYS A 401 -14.73 -7.12 -7.17
CA LYS A 401 -15.92 -6.26 -7.13
C LYS A 401 -15.65 -4.94 -7.87
N GLN A 402 -16.68 -4.14 -8.14
CA GLN A 402 -16.55 -2.88 -8.90
C GLN A 402 -15.48 -1.92 -8.33
N ARG A 403 -15.36 -1.82 -6.99
CA ARG A 403 -14.33 -1.00 -6.33
C ARG A 403 -12.93 -1.56 -6.53
N ASP A 404 -12.80 -2.89 -6.57
CA ASP A 404 -11.54 -3.58 -6.86
C ASP A 404 -11.12 -3.33 -8.30
N VAL A 405 -12.05 -3.41 -9.25
CA VAL A 405 -11.82 -3.08 -10.66
C VAL A 405 -11.37 -1.62 -10.82
N GLN A 406 -12.03 -0.67 -10.16
CA GLN A 406 -11.65 0.75 -10.21
C GLN A 406 -10.25 0.98 -9.64
N ALA A 407 -9.92 0.35 -8.51
CA ALA A 407 -8.60 0.42 -7.89
C ALA A 407 -7.49 -0.13 -8.77
N VAL A 408 -7.71 -1.31 -9.36
CA VAL A 408 -6.74 -1.92 -10.27
C VAL A 408 -6.54 -1.03 -11.49
N ARG A 409 -7.63 -0.56 -12.13
CA ARG A 409 -7.55 0.31 -13.32
C ARG A 409 -6.84 1.63 -13.04
N LYS A 410 -7.11 2.29 -11.92
CA LYS A 410 -6.39 3.53 -11.54
C LYS A 410 -4.92 3.28 -11.27
N THR A 411 -4.57 2.17 -10.63
CA THR A 411 -3.16 1.81 -10.38
C THR A 411 -2.42 1.53 -11.69
N VAL A 412 -3.04 0.77 -12.61
CA VAL A 412 -2.50 0.52 -13.95
C VAL A 412 -2.32 1.85 -14.71
N SER A 413 -3.36 2.69 -14.74
CA SER A 413 -3.31 3.99 -15.41
C SER A 413 -2.18 4.86 -14.87
N GLY A 414 -2.08 5.00 -13.55
CA GLY A 414 -1.02 5.75 -12.90
C GLY A 414 0.38 5.23 -13.22
N MET A 415 0.58 3.91 -13.15
CA MET A 415 1.87 3.30 -13.46
C MET A 415 2.27 3.49 -14.93
N LEU A 416 1.32 3.31 -15.86
CA LEU A 416 1.58 3.52 -17.28
C LEU A 416 1.84 4.99 -17.61
N LYS A 417 1.15 5.94 -16.97
CA LYS A 417 1.44 7.38 -17.12
C LYS A 417 2.86 7.74 -16.67
N LEU A 418 3.37 7.08 -15.63
CA LEU A 418 4.75 7.26 -15.16
C LEU A 418 5.76 6.68 -16.16
N LEU A 419 5.53 5.43 -16.57
CA LEU A 419 6.50 4.67 -17.36
C LEU A 419 6.49 5.03 -18.85
N PHE A 420 5.32 5.35 -19.38
CA PHE A 420 5.03 5.59 -20.80
C PHE A 420 4.09 6.79 -20.94
N PRO A 421 4.52 8.01 -20.55
CA PRO A 421 3.69 9.21 -20.63
C PRO A 421 3.19 9.50 -22.06
N ASP A 422 3.93 9.03 -23.07
CA ASP A 422 3.65 9.06 -24.50
C ASP A 422 2.68 7.97 -25.00
N GLY A 423 2.35 6.99 -24.16
CA GLY A 423 1.46 5.87 -24.50
C GLY A 423 2.13 4.73 -25.29
N SER A 424 3.45 4.69 -25.39
CA SER A 424 4.22 3.68 -26.15
C SER A 424 4.41 2.34 -25.42
N PHE A 425 3.43 1.91 -24.62
CA PHE A 425 3.50 0.64 -23.88
C PHE A 425 3.12 -0.57 -24.74
N SER A 426 3.79 -1.70 -24.50
CA SER A 426 3.45 -3.00 -25.07
C SER A 426 2.41 -3.76 -24.22
N LYS A 427 1.93 -4.91 -24.71
CA LYS A 427 1.07 -5.82 -23.94
C LYS A 427 1.72 -6.24 -22.61
N GLU A 428 3.02 -6.54 -22.64
CA GLU A 428 3.77 -6.99 -21.45
C GLU A 428 3.96 -5.85 -20.44
N ASP A 429 4.13 -4.61 -20.89
CA ASP A 429 4.18 -3.45 -19.98
C ASP A 429 2.85 -3.24 -19.24
N VAL A 430 1.73 -3.45 -19.94
CA VAL A 430 0.39 -3.43 -19.33
C VAL A 430 0.24 -4.62 -18.37
N ARG A 431 0.74 -5.81 -18.71
CA ARG A 431 0.72 -7.00 -17.84
C ARG A 431 1.47 -6.73 -16.53
N ASP A 432 2.67 -6.17 -16.58
CA ASP A 432 3.47 -5.88 -15.39
C ASP A 432 2.77 -4.87 -14.47
N ALA A 433 2.22 -3.79 -15.05
CA ALA A 433 1.43 -2.81 -14.31
C ALA A 433 0.17 -3.43 -13.68
N LEU A 434 -0.51 -4.33 -14.40
CA LEU A 434 -1.68 -5.06 -13.93
C LEU A 434 -1.33 -5.99 -12.76
N VAL A 435 -0.27 -6.79 -12.87
CA VAL A 435 0.16 -7.71 -11.81
C VAL A 435 0.49 -6.93 -10.54
N TYR A 436 1.23 -5.82 -10.66
CA TYR A 436 1.51 -4.95 -9.53
C TYR A 436 0.23 -4.37 -8.91
N ALA A 437 -0.68 -3.86 -9.74
CA ALA A 437 -1.96 -3.29 -9.31
C ALA A 437 -2.82 -4.30 -8.55
N LEU A 438 -2.92 -5.53 -9.04
CA LEU A 438 -3.62 -6.62 -8.39
C LEU A 438 -2.98 -6.96 -7.04
N ARG A 439 -1.65 -7.01 -6.95
CA ARG A 439 -0.92 -7.30 -5.71
C ARG A 439 -1.20 -6.25 -4.62
N VAL A 440 -1.10 -4.96 -4.95
CA VAL A 440 -1.32 -3.88 -3.95
C VAL A 440 -2.79 -3.72 -3.55
N ARG A 441 -3.75 -3.95 -4.46
CA ARG A 441 -5.17 -3.94 -4.12
C ARG A 441 -5.58 -5.19 -3.34
N ARG A 442 -5.05 -6.36 -3.69
CA ARG A 442 -5.29 -7.61 -2.95
C ARG A 442 -4.88 -7.46 -1.48
N ARG A 443 -3.75 -6.81 -1.18
CA ARG A 443 -3.34 -6.53 0.21
C ARG A 443 -4.41 -5.80 1.02
N VAL A 444 -5.10 -4.82 0.43
CA VAL A 444 -6.24 -4.13 1.06
C VAL A 444 -7.35 -5.15 1.36
N LYS A 445 -7.73 -5.97 0.37
CA LYS A 445 -8.80 -6.96 0.52
C LYS A 445 -8.50 -8.05 1.53
N GLU A 446 -7.25 -8.52 1.59
CA GLU A 446 -6.82 -9.48 2.61
C GLU A 446 -6.97 -8.89 4.03
N GLN A 447 -6.79 -7.57 4.20
CA GLN A 447 -7.03 -6.94 5.51
C GLN A 447 -8.52 -6.77 5.78
N LEU A 448 -9.31 -6.42 4.77
CA LEU A 448 -10.76 -6.34 4.89
C LEU A 448 -11.41 -7.70 5.20
N LYS A 449 -10.90 -8.79 4.63
CA LYS A 449 -11.29 -10.17 5.00
C LYS A 449 -11.08 -10.45 6.49
N LYS A 450 -9.98 -9.95 7.06
CA LYS A 450 -9.68 -10.13 8.49
C LYS A 450 -10.56 -9.26 9.40
N ILE A 451 -10.90 -8.04 8.96
CA ILE A 451 -11.69 -7.10 9.77
C ILE A 451 -13.20 -7.37 9.64
N GLY A 452 -13.69 -7.56 8.42
CA GLY A 452 -15.12 -7.73 8.10
C GLY A 452 -15.57 -9.17 7.85
N GLY A 453 -14.66 -10.15 7.91
CA GLY A 453 -15.00 -11.56 7.76
C GLY A 453 -15.62 -11.92 6.41
N MET A 454 -16.77 -12.60 6.46
CA MET A 454 -17.46 -13.17 5.29
C MET A 454 -17.95 -12.14 4.27
N GLU A 455 -17.94 -10.84 4.55
CA GLU A 455 -18.29 -9.81 3.54
C GLU A 455 -17.20 -9.68 2.44
N PHE A 456 -15.95 -10.05 2.78
CA PHE A 456 -14.76 -9.80 1.95
C PHE A 456 -13.98 -11.09 1.61
N TYR A 457 -14.64 -12.25 1.55
CA TYR A 457 -13.98 -13.54 1.27
C TYR A 457 -13.40 -13.66 -0.14
N ASP A 458 -13.91 -12.89 -1.11
CA ASP A 458 -13.44 -12.83 -2.50
C ASP A 458 -12.07 -12.13 -2.64
N VAL A 459 -11.00 -12.77 -2.17
CA VAL A 459 -9.63 -12.26 -2.23
C VAL A 459 -8.76 -12.92 -3.32
N HIS A 460 -9.33 -13.89 -4.05
CA HIS A 460 -8.65 -14.62 -5.12
C HIS A 460 -8.59 -13.79 -6.40
N PHE A 461 -7.68 -12.83 -6.42
CA PHE A 461 -7.51 -11.94 -7.56
C PHE A 461 -6.83 -12.66 -8.73
N SER A 462 -7.44 -12.56 -9.91
CA SER A 462 -6.95 -13.11 -11.16
C SER A 462 -7.21 -12.20 -12.34
N TYR A 463 -6.58 -12.51 -13.48
CA TYR A 463 -6.86 -11.90 -14.77
C TYR A 463 -6.73 -12.95 -15.88
N PHE A 464 -7.48 -12.76 -16.97
CA PHE A 464 -7.41 -13.54 -18.20
C PHE A 464 -6.59 -12.81 -19.25
N ASP A 465 -5.69 -13.50 -19.92
CA ASP A 465 -5.07 -13.02 -21.16
C ASP A 465 -6.06 -13.24 -22.32
N LEU A 466 -6.45 -12.19 -23.05
CA LEU A 466 -7.46 -12.30 -24.11
C LEU A 466 -6.95 -13.02 -25.37
N GLU A 467 -5.63 -13.17 -25.51
CA GLU A 467 -5.03 -13.87 -26.64
C GLU A 467 -4.91 -15.37 -26.36
N THR A 468 -4.43 -15.75 -25.18
CA THR A 468 -4.24 -17.17 -24.82
C THR A 468 -5.47 -17.78 -24.13
N MET A 469 -6.36 -16.94 -23.60
CA MET A 469 -7.51 -17.30 -22.76
C MET A 469 -7.14 -17.94 -21.41
N ASP A 470 -5.87 -17.85 -21.00
CA ASP A 470 -5.40 -18.38 -19.72
C ASP A 470 -5.75 -17.45 -18.56
N GLU A 471 -6.18 -18.05 -17.44
CA GLU A 471 -6.38 -17.35 -16.18
C GLU A 471 -5.12 -17.38 -15.31
N HIS A 472 -4.66 -16.20 -14.89
CA HIS A 472 -3.49 -16.01 -14.04
C HIS A 472 -3.90 -15.46 -12.68
N PHE A 473 -3.56 -16.17 -11.60
CA PHE A 473 -3.81 -15.74 -10.22
C PHE A 473 -2.64 -14.94 -9.67
N VAL A 474 -2.93 -13.84 -8.96
CA VAL A 474 -1.92 -12.98 -8.33
C VAL A 474 -1.96 -13.14 -6.82
N SER A 475 -0.88 -13.66 -6.25
CA SER A 475 -0.70 -13.83 -4.79
C SER A 475 0.02 -12.65 -4.14
N VAL A 476 0.01 -12.61 -2.82
CA VAL A 476 0.77 -11.65 -2.01
C VAL A 476 1.81 -12.41 -1.16
N PRO A 477 3.09 -12.00 -1.12
CA PRO A 477 4.15 -12.75 -0.42
C PRO A 477 3.88 -12.96 1.08
N GLU A 478 3.17 -12.03 1.72
CA GLU A 478 2.90 -12.05 3.16
C GLU A 478 1.87 -13.10 3.56
N GLN A 479 1.08 -13.59 2.60
CA GLN A 479 0.23 -14.78 2.77
C GLN A 479 0.98 -16.07 2.43
N GLY A 480 2.21 -15.95 1.91
CA GLY A 480 3.10 -17.03 1.46
C GLY A 480 3.98 -17.60 2.57
N GLY A 481 3.43 -17.83 3.76
CA GLY A 481 3.88 -19.02 4.48
C GLY A 481 3.53 -20.22 3.59
N SER A 482 4.47 -21.13 3.35
CA SER A 482 4.19 -22.45 2.76
C SER A 482 2.78 -22.88 3.11
N SER A 483 1.96 -23.29 2.13
CA SER A 483 0.59 -23.75 2.36
C SER A 483 0.49 -24.45 3.72
N LEU A 484 -0.44 -24.03 4.59
CA LEU A 484 -0.53 -24.50 5.98
C LEU A 484 -0.41 -26.04 6.07
N ILE A 485 -0.91 -26.70 5.02
CA ILE A 485 -0.68 -28.10 4.68
C ILE A 485 0.41 -28.16 3.62
N SER A 486 1.62 -28.57 3.99
CA SER A 486 2.73 -28.73 3.06
C SER A 486 2.57 -29.98 2.18
N GLN A 487 3.39 -30.08 1.13
CA GLN A 487 3.49 -31.26 0.27
C GLN A 487 4.39 -32.36 0.86
N ASP A 488 4.95 -32.13 2.06
CA ASP A 488 5.85 -33.08 2.70
C ASP A 488 5.08 -34.30 3.24
N ILE A 489 5.77 -35.44 3.26
CA ILE A 489 5.26 -36.63 3.93
C ILE A 489 5.32 -36.39 5.44
N LEU A 490 4.16 -36.41 6.10
CA LEU A 490 4.07 -36.30 7.55
C LEU A 490 4.59 -37.56 8.25
N SER A 491 5.14 -37.41 9.46
CA SER A 491 5.49 -38.55 10.31
C SER A 491 4.26 -39.39 10.68
N PRO A 492 4.41 -40.70 10.96
CA PRO A 492 3.31 -41.51 11.47
C PRO A 492 2.69 -40.89 12.73
N GLY A 493 1.36 -40.86 12.80
CA GLY A 493 0.61 -40.20 13.86
C GLY A 493 0.29 -38.74 13.60
N HIS A 494 0.90 -38.11 12.59
CA HIS A 494 0.66 -36.70 12.27
C HIS A 494 -0.35 -36.56 11.13
N LEU A 495 -1.32 -35.65 11.27
CA LEU A 495 -2.32 -35.37 10.23
C LEU A 495 -2.97 -33.99 10.37
N HIS A 496 -3.70 -33.57 9.35
CA HIS A 496 -4.50 -32.35 9.35
C HIS A 496 -5.99 -32.65 9.34
N PHE A 497 -6.78 -31.80 9.99
CA PHE A 497 -8.24 -31.86 9.94
C PHE A 497 -8.83 -30.45 9.97
N ILE A 498 -10.05 -30.32 9.46
CA ILE A 498 -10.82 -29.07 9.51
C ILE A 498 -11.96 -29.26 10.49
N GLY A 499 -12.18 -28.25 11.33
CA GLY A 499 -13.27 -28.26 12.31
C GLY A 499 -13.68 -26.85 12.69
N SER A 500 -14.80 -26.73 13.41
CA SER A 500 -15.22 -25.46 14.00
C SER A 500 -14.40 -25.18 15.26
N GLY A 501 -13.82 -23.98 15.35
CA GLY A 501 -13.14 -23.48 16.54
C GLY A 501 -14.12 -23.01 17.62
N GLU A 502 -13.57 -22.47 18.71
CA GLU A 502 -14.33 -22.01 19.88
C GLU A 502 -15.27 -20.84 19.54
N THR A 503 -14.91 -20.01 18.57
CA THR A 503 -15.69 -18.88 18.06
C THR A 503 -16.67 -19.26 16.95
N SER A 504 -16.88 -20.56 16.68
CA SER A 504 -17.65 -21.08 15.53
C SER A 504 -17.09 -20.69 14.16
N ILE A 505 -15.84 -20.21 14.12
CA ILE A 505 -15.08 -20.00 12.89
C ILE A 505 -14.43 -21.32 12.50
N ILE A 506 -14.53 -21.70 11.23
CA ILE A 506 -13.91 -22.92 10.70
C ILE A 506 -12.40 -22.71 10.60
N GLY A 507 -11.62 -23.64 11.14
CA GLY A 507 -10.18 -23.57 11.20
C GLY A 507 -9.48 -24.83 10.73
N THR A 508 -8.19 -24.69 10.41
CA THR A 508 -7.28 -25.78 10.08
C THR A 508 -6.44 -26.16 11.29
N PHE A 509 -6.46 -27.43 11.63
CA PHE A 509 -5.77 -27.97 12.80
C PHE A 509 -4.79 -29.07 12.38
N LYS A 510 -3.67 -29.15 13.11
CA LYS A 510 -2.68 -30.22 12.97
C LYS A 510 -2.59 -31.03 14.25
N LEU A 511 -2.69 -32.34 14.10
CA LEU A 511 -2.40 -33.30 15.17
C LEU A 511 -0.99 -33.83 14.99
N GLU A 512 -0.23 -33.85 16.08
CA GLU A 512 1.07 -34.50 16.17
C GLU A 512 1.00 -35.52 17.30
N LEU A 513 1.11 -36.80 16.92
CA LEU A 513 1.07 -37.91 17.86
C LEU A 513 2.33 -38.74 17.74
N GLN A 514 2.97 -38.99 18.88
CA GLN A 514 4.12 -39.88 18.99
C GLN A 514 3.81 -41.04 19.94
N VAL A 515 4.37 -42.21 19.63
CA VAL A 515 4.28 -43.41 20.46
C VAL A 515 5.64 -43.74 21.06
N VAL A 516 5.65 -44.02 22.36
CA VAL A 516 6.84 -44.49 23.09
C VAL A 516 6.51 -45.81 23.79
N PRO A 517 7.48 -46.72 23.99
CA PRO A 517 7.23 -47.94 24.76
C PRO A 517 6.70 -47.60 26.16
N GLY A 518 5.60 -48.22 26.56
CA GLY A 518 4.89 -47.86 27.79
C GLY A 518 3.76 -48.81 28.16
N ASN A 519 2.84 -48.35 29.02
CA ASN A 519 1.77 -49.15 29.60
C ASN A 519 0.37 -48.69 29.15
N GLY A 520 0.25 -48.09 27.95
CA GLY A 520 -1.04 -47.65 27.42
C GLY A 520 -1.54 -46.30 27.96
N LYS A 521 -0.64 -45.47 28.51
CA LYS A 521 -0.95 -44.13 29.02
C LYS A 521 -1.02 -43.11 27.90
N ALA A 522 -1.78 -42.05 28.12
CA ALA A 522 -1.85 -40.92 27.21
C ALA A 522 -1.40 -39.63 27.89
N MET A 523 -0.42 -38.97 27.30
CA MET A 523 0.09 -37.68 27.71
C MET A 523 -0.34 -36.63 26.69
N ARG A 524 -0.90 -35.52 27.18
CA ARG A 524 -1.44 -34.43 26.37
C ARG A 524 -0.69 -33.15 26.71
N THR A 525 -0.33 -32.36 25.70
CA THR A 525 0.41 -31.10 25.87
C THR A 525 -0.27 -29.95 25.13
N GLY A 526 -0.05 -28.72 25.60
CA GLY A 526 -0.60 -27.51 24.97
C GLY A 526 -2.13 -27.50 24.91
N MET A 527 -2.69 -27.16 23.75
CA MET A 527 -4.14 -27.08 23.51
C MET A 527 -4.86 -28.43 23.71
N ALA A 528 -4.15 -29.55 23.64
CA ALA A 528 -4.73 -30.88 23.87
C ALA A 528 -5.14 -31.13 25.33
N ASN A 529 -4.76 -30.26 26.28
CA ASN A 529 -5.20 -30.32 27.68
C ASN A 529 -6.55 -29.64 27.95
N ASN A 530 -7.14 -28.97 26.96
CA ASN A 530 -8.47 -28.39 27.10
C ASN A 530 -9.51 -29.49 27.41
N ALA A 531 -10.48 -29.21 28.28
CA ALA A 531 -11.51 -30.16 28.71
C ALA A 531 -12.26 -30.80 27.53
N LYS A 532 -12.62 -30.02 26.51
CA LYS A 532 -13.34 -30.51 25.32
C LYS A 532 -12.49 -31.50 24.51
N ILE A 533 -11.22 -31.19 24.28
CA ILE A 533 -10.29 -32.07 23.56
C ILE A 533 -9.97 -33.32 24.37
N ARG A 534 -9.89 -33.21 25.69
CA ARG A 534 -9.71 -34.35 26.58
C ARG A 534 -10.86 -35.35 26.41
N ASP A 535 -12.10 -34.89 26.24
CA ASP A 535 -13.26 -35.76 26.03
C ASP A 535 -13.21 -36.42 24.64
N SER A 536 -12.95 -35.66 23.56
CA SER A 536 -12.73 -36.22 22.21
C SER A 536 -11.60 -37.25 22.19
N PHE A 537 -10.52 -37.00 22.93
CA PHE A 537 -9.41 -37.93 23.05
C PHE A 537 -9.78 -39.20 23.81
N ASN A 538 -10.56 -39.09 24.90
CA ASN A 538 -11.04 -40.26 25.64
C ASN A 538 -11.96 -41.13 24.76
N ILE A 539 -12.83 -40.49 23.97
CA ILE A 539 -13.66 -41.18 22.96
C ILE A 539 -12.78 -41.94 21.97
N ALA A 540 -11.80 -41.27 21.36
CA ALA A 540 -10.89 -41.86 20.40
C ALA A 540 -10.06 -43.02 20.99
N MET A 541 -9.52 -42.84 22.19
CA MET A 541 -8.68 -43.84 22.88
C MET A 541 -9.48 -45.08 23.31
N ASN A 542 -10.70 -44.89 23.83
CA ASN A 542 -11.56 -46.02 24.21
C ASN A 542 -12.00 -46.80 22.97
N TYR A 543 -12.38 -46.09 21.91
CA TYR A 543 -12.73 -46.72 20.64
C TYR A 543 -11.52 -47.47 20.04
N PHE A 544 -10.32 -46.89 20.10
CA PHE A 544 -9.07 -47.52 19.68
C PHE A 544 -8.75 -48.80 20.45
N LYS A 545 -8.87 -48.79 21.78
CA LYS A 545 -8.66 -49.99 22.59
C LYS A 545 -9.66 -51.10 22.25
N ALA A 546 -10.91 -50.75 21.97
CA ALA A 546 -11.95 -51.73 21.64
C ALA A 546 -11.88 -52.26 20.20
N ASN A 547 -11.44 -51.44 19.24
CA ASN A 547 -11.59 -51.74 17.80
C ASN A 547 -10.28 -51.84 17.02
N SER A 548 -9.11 -51.57 17.61
CA SER A 548 -7.82 -51.59 16.87
C SER A 548 -7.50 -52.94 16.21
N GLN A 549 -7.95 -54.05 16.80
CA GLN A 549 -7.81 -55.40 16.24
C GLN A 549 -8.57 -55.59 14.92
N ARG A 550 -9.62 -54.80 14.65
CA ARG A 550 -10.35 -54.78 13.38
C ARG A 550 -9.56 -54.08 12.27
N ILE A 551 -8.58 -53.26 12.63
CA ILE A 551 -7.69 -52.56 11.68
C ILE A 551 -6.45 -53.43 11.42
N SER A 552 -5.80 -53.91 12.48
CA SER A 552 -4.69 -54.87 12.36
C SER A 552 -4.48 -55.62 13.67
N GLY A 553 -4.28 -56.94 13.56
CA GLY A 553 -3.93 -57.80 14.70
C GLY A 553 -2.58 -57.45 15.35
N SER A 554 -1.72 -56.68 14.66
CA SER A 554 -0.43 -56.24 15.16
C SER A 554 -0.52 -55.09 16.17
N ILE A 555 -1.66 -54.42 16.29
CA ILE A 555 -1.82 -53.28 17.19
C ILE A 555 -2.07 -53.80 18.60
N GLN A 556 -1.12 -53.53 19.51
CA GLN A 556 -1.24 -53.82 20.94
C GLN A 556 -1.24 -52.51 21.73
N PRO A 557 -2.42 -51.90 21.98
CA PRO A 557 -2.52 -50.58 22.63
C PRO A 557 -1.87 -50.50 24.01
N GLY A 558 -1.77 -51.62 24.73
CA GLY A 558 -1.20 -51.69 26.07
C GLY A 558 0.31 -51.51 26.14
N ASN A 559 1.04 -51.65 25.02
CA ASN A 559 2.51 -51.63 25.01
C ASN A 559 3.09 -50.25 24.70
N TRP A 560 2.25 -49.25 24.43
CA TRP A 560 2.66 -47.95 23.95
C TRP A 560 2.00 -46.85 24.77
N ASP A 561 2.78 -45.85 25.18
CA ASP A 561 2.25 -44.58 25.66
C ASP A 561 2.15 -43.60 24.49
N PHE A 562 1.08 -42.81 24.48
CA PHE A 562 0.71 -41.91 23.39
C PHE A 562 0.91 -40.46 23.83
N LEU A 563 1.76 -39.72 23.15
CA LEU A 563 1.98 -38.29 23.37
C LEU A 563 1.26 -37.51 22.28
N VAL A 564 0.32 -36.64 22.66
CA VAL A 564 -0.49 -35.86 21.72
C VAL A 564 -0.29 -34.37 21.90
N GLN A 565 -0.04 -33.72 20.79
CA GLN A 565 -0.04 -32.27 20.66
C GLN A 565 -1.01 -31.85 19.55
N LEU A 566 -1.80 -30.82 19.83
CA LEU A 566 -2.73 -30.20 18.90
C LEU A 566 -2.27 -28.76 18.62
N LEU A 567 -2.19 -28.42 17.34
CA LEU A 567 -1.81 -27.10 16.85
C LEU A 567 -2.95 -26.48 16.05
N ASP A 568 -3.24 -25.22 16.34
CA ASP A 568 -4.14 -24.39 15.54
C ASP A 568 -3.31 -23.60 14.52
N LEU A 569 -3.54 -23.86 13.24
CA LEU A 569 -2.75 -23.26 12.15
C LEU A 569 -3.30 -21.88 11.73
N GLN A 570 -4.48 -21.49 12.22
CA GLN A 570 -5.19 -20.28 11.78
C GLN A 570 -5.64 -19.35 12.92
N GLY A 571 -5.40 -19.70 14.18
CA GLY A 571 -5.76 -18.88 15.34
C GLY A 571 -7.26 -18.86 15.65
N THR A 572 -7.98 -19.92 15.27
CA THR A 572 -9.43 -20.09 15.46
C THR A 572 -9.83 -20.64 16.84
N GLY A 573 -8.86 -21.01 17.68
CA GLY A 573 -9.07 -21.49 19.04
C GLY A 573 -9.18 -23.01 19.14
N THR A 574 -9.81 -23.52 20.20
CA THR A 574 -9.91 -24.97 20.42
C THR A 574 -10.96 -25.60 19.50
N PRO A 575 -10.66 -26.68 18.75
CA PRO A 575 -11.65 -27.34 17.90
C PRO A 575 -12.75 -27.99 18.75
N GLN A 576 -13.98 -27.91 18.27
CA GLN A 576 -15.15 -28.51 18.94
C GLN A 576 -15.24 -30.02 18.70
N GLU A 577 -14.72 -30.49 17.56
CA GLU A 577 -14.85 -31.86 17.06
C GLU A 577 -13.47 -32.34 16.59
N SER A 578 -13.01 -33.49 17.09
CA SER A 578 -11.65 -34.00 16.78
C SER A 578 -11.47 -35.51 17.02
N SER A 579 -12.51 -36.21 17.46
CA SER A 579 -12.43 -37.61 17.92
C SER A 579 -12.03 -38.56 16.80
N LEU A 580 -12.57 -38.38 15.58
CA LEU A 580 -12.20 -39.20 14.41
C LEU A 580 -10.75 -38.96 13.98
N ALA A 581 -10.33 -37.69 13.91
CA ALA A 581 -8.96 -37.31 13.56
C ALA A 581 -7.96 -37.90 14.56
N LEU A 582 -8.27 -37.85 15.86
CA LEU A 582 -7.48 -38.49 16.92
C LEU A 582 -7.43 -40.01 16.79
N PHE A 583 -8.55 -40.66 16.42
CA PHE A 583 -8.58 -42.10 16.19
C PHE A 583 -7.69 -42.54 15.02
N ILE A 584 -7.75 -41.82 13.90
CA ILE A 584 -6.88 -42.07 12.74
C ILE A 584 -5.41 -41.85 13.11
N SER A 585 -5.11 -40.79 13.85
CA SER A 585 -3.77 -40.49 14.36
C SER A 585 -3.22 -41.60 15.26
N LEU A 586 -4.02 -42.14 16.19
CA LEU A 586 -3.65 -43.28 17.04
C LEU A 586 -3.30 -44.53 16.21
N CYS A 587 -4.11 -44.85 15.20
CA CYS A 587 -3.88 -45.99 14.33
C CYS A 587 -2.64 -45.80 13.44
N SER A 588 -2.48 -44.59 12.88
CA SER A 588 -1.31 -44.20 12.08
C SER A 588 -0.01 -44.38 12.85
N ALA A 589 0.05 -43.91 14.11
CA ALA A 589 1.23 -44.04 14.95
C ALA A 589 1.49 -45.50 15.36
N ALA A 590 0.46 -46.23 15.77
CA ALA A 590 0.58 -47.63 16.19
C ALA A 590 1.04 -48.56 15.05
N LEU A 591 0.62 -48.27 13.81
CA LEU A 591 1.04 -49.00 12.61
C LEU A 591 2.36 -48.49 12.02
N LYS A 592 2.90 -47.38 12.53
CA LYS A 592 4.04 -46.66 11.93
C LYS A 592 3.83 -46.36 10.44
N ARG A 593 2.60 -46.02 10.05
CA ARG A 593 2.23 -45.67 8.68
C ARG A 593 1.76 -44.22 8.62
N THR A 594 2.21 -43.50 7.61
CA THR A 594 1.86 -42.10 7.37
C THR A 594 0.51 -42.00 6.70
N VAL A 595 -0.23 -40.93 6.95
CA VAL A 595 -1.43 -40.60 6.16
C VAL A 595 -1.04 -40.13 4.75
N GLN A 596 -2.00 -40.10 3.83
CA GLN A 596 -1.75 -39.58 2.48
C GLN A 596 -1.33 -38.09 2.52
N VAL A 597 -0.44 -37.71 1.59
CA VAL A 597 0.05 -36.33 1.46
C VAL A 597 -1.10 -35.39 1.12
N GLN A 598 -1.11 -34.21 1.77
CA GLN A 598 -2.15 -33.18 1.63
C GLN A 598 -3.58 -33.67 1.91
N LEU A 599 -3.72 -34.71 2.74
CA LEU A 599 -5.00 -35.20 3.23
C LEU A 599 -5.51 -34.37 4.41
N VAL A 600 -6.78 -34.00 4.33
CA VAL A 600 -7.55 -33.43 5.42
C VAL A 600 -8.67 -34.38 5.82
N VAL A 601 -8.82 -34.61 7.13
CA VAL A 601 -9.95 -35.33 7.70
C VAL A 601 -11.10 -34.37 7.97
N LEU A 602 -12.31 -34.71 7.52
CA LEU A 602 -13.56 -34.01 7.80
C LEU A 602 -14.52 -34.93 8.55
N GLY A 603 -15.37 -34.35 9.40
CA GLY A 603 -16.35 -35.07 10.21
C GLY A 603 -15.79 -35.55 11.55
N ASP A 604 -16.67 -36.08 12.40
CA ASP A 604 -16.31 -36.59 13.71
C ASP A 604 -16.99 -37.93 14.01
N MET A 605 -16.69 -38.52 15.16
CA MET A 605 -17.29 -39.76 15.64
C MET A 605 -17.69 -39.69 17.12
N THR A 606 -18.68 -40.50 17.47
CA THR A 606 -19.08 -40.74 18.86
C THR A 606 -18.41 -41.99 19.44
N LEU A 607 -18.54 -42.22 20.76
CA LEU A 607 -17.99 -43.41 21.43
C LEU A 607 -18.51 -44.74 20.85
N GLY A 608 -19.74 -44.76 20.33
CA GLY A 608 -20.33 -45.94 19.69
C GLY A 608 -19.83 -46.19 18.26
N GLY A 609 -19.00 -45.30 17.70
CA GLY A 609 -18.54 -45.37 16.32
C GLY A 609 -19.49 -44.76 15.30
N THR A 610 -20.58 -44.11 15.72
CA THR A 610 -21.46 -43.35 14.81
C THR A 610 -20.73 -42.12 14.29
N ILE A 611 -20.80 -41.89 12.98
CA ILE A 611 -20.19 -40.76 12.28
C ILE A 611 -21.09 -39.53 12.29
N SER A 612 -20.55 -38.39 12.70
CA SER A 612 -21.21 -37.09 12.66
C SER A 612 -20.95 -36.40 11.31
N PRO A 613 -21.99 -35.83 10.66
CA PRO A 613 -21.81 -35.08 9.41
C PRO A 613 -21.09 -33.75 9.65
N VAL A 614 -20.50 -33.21 8.58
CA VAL A 614 -19.86 -31.90 8.55
C VAL A 614 -20.93 -30.80 8.55
N SER A 615 -20.91 -29.91 9.55
CA SER A 615 -21.94 -28.88 9.75
C SER A 615 -21.94 -27.74 8.71
N ASN A 616 -20.79 -27.43 8.10
CA ASN A 616 -20.68 -26.45 7.01
C ASN A 616 -19.68 -26.97 5.96
N LEU A 617 -20.17 -27.81 5.04
CA LEU A 617 -19.32 -28.48 4.07
C LEU A 617 -18.63 -27.50 3.11
N ALA A 618 -19.37 -26.54 2.53
CA ALA A 618 -18.82 -25.56 1.60
C ALA A 618 -17.71 -24.71 2.26
N GLY A 619 -17.95 -24.22 3.48
CA GLY A 619 -16.95 -23.47 4.24
C GLY A 619 -15.73 -24.32 4.60
N SER A 620 -15.94 -25.57 5.00
CA SER A 620 -14.85 -26.49 5.36
C SER A 620 -13.96 -26.83 4.17
N LEU A 621 -14.56 -27.05 2.99
CA LEU A 621 -13.81 -27.29 1.76
C LEU A 621 -13.06 -26.05 1.29
N GLN A 622 -13.63 -24.86 1.47
CA GLN A 622 -12.92 -23.62 1.15
C GLN A 622 -11.70 -23.44 2.06
N VAL A 623 -11.85 -23.63 3.37
CA VAL A 623 -10.73 -23.56 4.32
C VAL A 623 -9.67 -24.61 4.02
N ALA A 624 -10.07 -25.84 3.68
CA ALA A 624 -9.14 -26.89 3.27
C ALA A 624 -8.35 -26.50 2.00
N PHE A 625 -9.01 -25.89 1.02
CA PHE A 625 -8.38 -25.45 -0.23
C PHE A 625 -7.38 -24.32 0.05
N ASP A 626 -7.79 -23.30 0.80
CA ASP A 626 -6.96 -22.16 1.21
C ASP A 626 -5.73 -22.63 2.02
N ALA A 627 -5.88 -23.67 2.84
CA ALA A 627 -4.80 -24.29 3.60
C ALA A 627 -3.85 -25.14 2.74
N GLY A 628 -4.20 -25.43 1.48
CA GLY A 628 -3.39 -26.19 0.52
C GLY A 628 -3.67 -27.70 0.49
N ALA A 629 -4.82 -28.14 0.99
CA ALA A 629 -5.25 -29.53 0.85
C ALA A 629 -5.58 -29.87 -0.61
N ARG A 630 -5.28 -31.12 -1.00
CA ARG A 630 -5.64 -31.70 -2.31
C ARG A 630 -6.45 -32.97 -2.17
N ARG A 631 -6.45 -33.59 -0.99
CA ARG A 631 -7.22 -34.79 -0.68
C ARG A 631 -8.10 -34.53 0.52
N ILE A 632 -9.33 -35.01 0.47
CA ILE A 632 -10.27 -34.91 1.58
C ILE A 632 -10.84 -36.29 1.91
N LEU A 633 -10.96 -36.56 3.20
CA LEU A 633 -11.68 -37.71 3.73
C LEU A 633 -13.03 -37.21 4.25
N LEU A 634 -14.12 -37.62 3.60
CA LEU A 634 -15.46 -37.06 3.80
C LEU A 634 -16.46 -38.13 4.25
N PRO A 635 -17.29 -37.90 5.29
CA PRO A 635 -18.28 -38.87 5.70
C PRO A 635 -19.39 -39.01 4.65
N MET A 636 -19.84 -40.24 4.41
CA MET A 636 -20.94 -40.51 3.48
C MET A 636 -22.24 -39.80 3.91
N SER A 637 -22.43 -39.56 5.21
CA SER A 637 -23.56 -38.79 5.73
C SER A 637 -23.58 -37.32 5.27
N SER A 638 -22.43 -36.76 4.85
CA SER A 638 -22.33 -35.41 4.28
C SER A 638 -22.45 -35.37 2.76
N ALA A 639 -22.69 -36.50 2.09
CA ALA A 639 -22.85 -36.53 0.63
C ALA A 639 -24.05 -35.70 0.16
N VAL A 640 -25.10 -35.59 0.99
CA VAL A 640 -26.28 -34.76 0.71
C VAL A 640 -25.95 -33.26 0.61
N ASP A 641 -24.94 -32.81 1.34
CA ASP A 641 -24.55 -31.40 1.41
C ASP A 641 -23.61 -30.99 0.26
N ILE A 642 -23.15 -31.93 -0.57
CA ILE A 642 -22.26 -31.63 -1.71
C ILE A 642 -22.92 -30.65 -2.68
N VAL A 643 -24.25 -30.68 -2.80
CA VAL A 643 -25.02 -29.75 -3.64
C VAL A 643 -24.84 -28.29 -3.20
N SER A 644 -24.48 -28.04 -1.94
CA SER A 644 -24.18 -26.69 -1.43
C SER A 644 -22.79 -26.17 -1.81
N VAL A 645 -21.91 -27.04 -2.33
CA VAL A 645 -20.52 -26.72 -2.65
C VAL A 645 -20.42 -26.29 -4.12
N PRO A 646 -19.73 -25.18 -4.42
CA PRO A 646 -19.44 -24.80 -5.81
C PRO A 646 -18.73 -25.94 -6.56
N PRO A 647 -19.18 -26.34 -7.77
CA PRO A 647 -18.58 -27.44 -8.52
C PRO A 647 -17.08 -27.26 -8.78
N GLU A 648 -16.66 -26.02 -9.04
CA GLU A 648 -15.27 -25.64 -9.26
C GLU A 648 -14.39 -25.86 -8.02
N LEU A 649 -14.94 -25.70 -6.82
CA LEU A 649 -14.22 -25.95 -5.57
C LEU A 649 -14.10 -27.45 -5.32
N PHE A 650 -15.19 -28.19 -5.48
CA PHE A 650 -15.21 -29.64 -5.27
C PHE A 650 -14.27 -30.38 -6.22
N ALA A 651 -14.18 -29.94 -7.49
CA ALA A 651 -13.30 -30.51 -8.51
C ALA A 651 -11.80 -30.39 -8.19
N LYS A 652 -11.40 -29.52 -7.24
CA LYS A 652 -9.99 -29.34 -6.85
C LYS A 652 -9.47 -30.41 -5.90
N PHE A 653 -10.36 -31.27 -5.39
CA PHE A 653 -10.04 -32.29 -4.40
C PHE A 653 -10.18 -33.71 -4.96
N GLN A 654 -9.27 -34.59 -4.53
CA GLN A 654 -9.49 -36.02 -4.58
C GLN A 654 -10.25 -36.45 -3.31
N THR A 655 -11.53 -36.79 -3.47
CA THR A 655 -12.43 -37.12 -2.36
C THR A 655 -12.48 -38.62 -2.08
N SER A 656 -12.25 -39.01 -0.83
CA SER A 656 -12.49 -40.37 -0.34
C SER A 656 -13.65 -40.37 0.64
N PHE A 657 -14.73 -41.08 0.33
CA PHE A 657 -15.89 -41.20 1.22
C PHE A 657 -15.68 -42.31 2.24
N TYR A 658 -16.11 -42.15 3.48
CA TYR A 658 -16.09 -43.24 4.48
C TYR A 658 -17.45 -43.42 5.16
N THR A 659 -17.75 -44.65 5.58
CA THR A 659 -19.03 -45.01 6.23
C THR A 659 -18.92 -45.21 7.72
N ASP A 660 -17.76 -45.61 8.21
CA ASP A 660 -17.49 -45.85 9.63
C ASP A 660 -16.02 -45.50 9.99
N PRO A 661 -15.68 -45.41 11.29
CA PRO A 661 -14.33 -45.00 11.69
C PRO A 661 -13.22 -45.93 11.21
N VAL A 662 -13.47 -47.25 11.09
CA VAL A 662 -12.47 -48.23 10.66
C VAL A 662 -12.17 -48.04 9.16
N ASP A 663 -13.22 -47.89 8.35
CA ASP A 663 -13.12 -47.56 6.93
C ASP A 663 -12.37 -46.22 6.70
N ALA A 664 -12.61 -45.23 7.56
CA ALA A 664 -11.87 -43.96 7.54
C ALA A 664 -10.35 -44.16 7.71
N VAL A 665 -9.92 -45.07 8.59
CA VAL A 665 -8.50 -45.40 8.79
C VAL A 665 -7.89 -46.07 7.56
N PHE A 666 -8.57 -47.06 6.97
CA PHE A 666 -8.10 -47.74 5.76
C PHE A 666 -7.87 -46.74 4.62
N LYS A 667 -8.83 -45.83 4.41
CA LYS A 667 -8.76 -44.78 3.39
C LYS A 667 -7.67 -43.74 3.69
N ALA A 668 -7.57 -43.27 4.94
CA ALA A 668 -6.56 -42.28 5.33
C ALA A 668 -5.12 -42.78 5.15
N LEU A 669 -4.89 -44.08 5.43
CA LEU A 669 -3.58 -44.72 5.36
C LEU A 669 -3.31 -45.42 4.02
N ALA A 670 -4.25 -45.35 3.07
CA ALA A 670 -4.18 -46.04 1.77
C ALA A 670 -3.88 -47.55 1.90
N ILE A 671 -4.53 -48.21 2.86
CA ILE A 671 -4.40 -49.65 3.12
C ILE A 671 -5.57 -50.35 2.41
N THR A 672 -5.25 -51.28 1.51
CA THR A 672 -6.21 -52.15 0.82
C THR A 672 -6.67 -53.31 1.67
#